data_AF-A0A4Q6VGM9-F1
#
_entry.id   AF-A0A4Q6VGM9-F1
#
_cell.length_a   1.000
_cell.length_b   1.000
_cell.length_c   1.000
_cell.angle_alpha   90.00
_cell.angle_beta   90.00
_cell.angle_gamma   90.00
#
_symmetry.space_group_name_H-M   'P 1'
#
loop_
_entity.id
_entity.type
_entity.pdbx_description
1 polymer ?
#
loop_
_entity_poly.entity_id
_entity_poly.type
_entity_poly.pdbx_seq_one_letter_code
_entity_poly.pdbx_strand_id
1 'polypeptide(L)'
;MQWKHVTRRLACGVPLACLLAAGLAPSAASAADPEAARGAEAARTAAADRGADLPYTAYEAEDGTYEGTLLEADEKRTFGHTNFGTESSGRKSVRLDSTGEFVSFTSTAAANSIVVRNSIPDAPQGGGIDATLSLYADGEFVQKLELSSRHSWLYGNSDDPESLTNTPQADARRLFDESHALLERSYPAGTEFKLQRDAGDDAEFYIVDLVDLEEVAPPAEKPAECTSITEFGAVPDDQGDDTDALQAAVTADQNGEIDCVWVPAGQWRQERKILTDDPQDRGEFNQVGISDVTIRGAGMWHSQFFTLTEPHLADGINHPHEGNFGFDIDDNVQISDLAIFGSGRIRGGPDGAEGGVGLNGRFGKNTKISNVWIEHANVGVWVGRDHSNIPELWGPGDGLEFTGMRIRNTYADGINFTNGTSNSTVANSSFRNTGDDSLAVWASRYVKDPATDIGSDNTFTHNTIQLPWRANGIAVYGGHGNTIENNLISDTMNYPGIMLATDHDPLPFSGETLIANNGLYRTGGAFWGEAQEFGAITIFPAGQDITGVTIRDTDIEDSTYDGIQFKNGGGAAPDVAISGVTIADSNNGAGILAQGGARGSATLTDVTISGSADGDVVIEPGSQFQITGGPAGVTPLR
;
A
#
# COMPACT_ATOMS: atom_id res chain seq x y z
N MET A 1 -37.65 -50.48 23.66
CA MET A 1 -39.10 -50.18 23.68
C MET A 1 -39.32 -49.15 22.58
N GLN A 2 -40.09 -49.32 21.49
CA GLN A 2 -41.33 -50.08 21.25
C GLN A 2 -42.53 -49.45 22.00
N TRP A 3 -43.70 -49.13 21.40
CA TRP A 3 -44.17 -49.15 19.98
C TRP A 3 -43.80 -47.84 19.23
N LYS A 4 -44.12 -47.49 17.97
CA LYS A 4 -44.91 -47.99 16.80
C LYS A 4 -46.42 -47.62 16.63
N HIS A 5 -46.78 -47.40 15.34
CA HIS A 5 -48.10 -47.20 14.66
C HIS A 5 -48.62 -45.74 14.50
N VAL A 6 -48.98 -45.15 13.32
CA VAL A 6 -49.64 -45.58 12.03
C VAL A 6 -51.19 -45.44 12.13
N THR A 7 -51.97 -44.72 11.28
CA THR A 7 -52.12 -44.78 9.80
C THR A 7 -52.96 -43.61 9.18
N ARG A 8 -52.74 -43.25 7.88
CA ARG A 8 -53.72 -42.98 6.72
C ARG A 8 -55.09 -42.24 6.92
N ARG A 9 -55.75 -41.59 5.92
CA ARG A 9 -55.49 -41.01 4.54
C ARG A 9 -56.79 -40.37 3.96
N LEU A 10 -56.68 -39.38 3.04
CA LEU A 10 -57.65 -38.95 1.96
C LEU A 10 -59.08 -38.44 2.38
N ALA A 11 -59.83 -37.56 1.70
CA ALA A 11 -59.76 -36.79 0.44
C ALA A 11 -61.03 -35.89 0.23
N CYS A 12 -60.91 -34.87 -0.64
CA CYS A 12 -61.95 -34.23 -1.49
C CYS A 12 -63.21 -33.53 -0.93
N GLY A 13 -63.46 -32.30 -1.42
CA GLY A 13 -64.79 -31.65 -1.41
C GLY A 13 -64.78 -30.12 -1.60
N VAL A 14 -64.94 -29.61 -2.82
CA VAL A 14 -65.11 -28.16 -3.14
C VAL A 14 -66.28 -28.00 -4.13
N PRO A 15 -67.30 -27.18 -3.80
CA PRO A 15 -67.55 -25.91 -4.50
C PRO A 15 -67.85 -24.75 -3.51
N LEU A 16 -67.39 -23.51 -3.69
CA LEU A 16 -67.50 -22.55 -4.80
C LEU A 16 -68.85 -21.80 -4.87
N ALA A 17 -68.96 -20.72 -4.09
CA ALA A 17 -69.76 -19.50 -4.34
C ALA A 17 -69.25 -18.42 -3.36
N CYS A 18 -68.56 -17.33 -3.73
CA CYS A 18 -68.83 -16.23 -4.68
C CYS A 18 -69.33 -14.94 -3.97
N LEU A 19 -68.57 -13.85 -4.17
CA LEU A 19 -68.82 -12.44 -3.87
C LEU A 19 -68.96 -12.00 -2.39
N LEU A 20 -67.89 -11.39 -1.90
CA LEU A 20 -67.93 -9.99 -1.45
C LEU A 20 -66.57 -9.34 -1.75
N ALA A 21 -66.56 -8.10 -2.24
CA ALA A 21 -65.34 -7.39 -2.64
C ALA A 21 -64.97 -6.33 -1.60
N ALA A 22 -63.68 -6.26 -1.24
CA ALA A 22 -63.06 -5.18 -0.50
C ALA A 22 -61.78 -4.77 -1.23
N GLY A 23 -61.44 -3.48 -1.21
CA GLY A 23 -60.41 -2.91 -2.09
C GLY A 23 -58.97 -3.26 -1.67
N LEU A 24 -58.09 -3.28 -2.67
CA LEU A 24 -56.64 -3.20 -2.46
C LEU A 24 -56.29 -1.83 -1.87
N ALA A 25 -55.49 -1.83 -0.80
CA ALA A 25 -54.68 -0.69 -0.41
C ALA A 25 -53.21 -1.04 -0.70
N PRO A 26 -52.45 -0.22 -1.45
CA PRO A 26 -51.03 -0.48 -1.64
C PRO A 26 -50.28 -0.24 -0.32
N SER A 27 -49.42 -1.18 0.05
CA SER A 27 -48.42 -0.95 1.09
C SER A 27 -47.45 0.12 0.62
N ALA A 28 -47.39 1.26 1.30
CA ALA A 28 -46.33 2.23 1.08
C ALA A 28 -44.99 1.58 1.48
N ALA A 29 -44.10 1.40 0.50
CA ALA A 29 -42.69 1.22 0.82
C ALA A 29 -42.20 2.49 1.52
N SER A 30 -41.35 2.35 2.54
CA SER A 30 -40.62 3.50 3.07
C SER A 30 -39.71 4.00 1.95
N ALA A 31 -39.93 5.21 1.47
CA ALA A 31 -38.92 5.86 0.65
C ALA A 31 -37.68 6.05 1.53
N ALA A 32 -36.50 5.66 1.03
CA ALA A 32 -35.25 6.19 1.57
C ALA A 32 -35.26 7.71 1.40
N ASP A 33 -34.63 8.43 2.33
CA ASP A 33 -34.63 9.89 2.25
C ASP A 33 -33.92 10.34 0.96
N PRO A 34 -34.58 11.12 0.07
CA PRO A 34 -33.97 11.55 -1.18
C PRO A 34 -32.78 12.50 -0.99
N GLU A 35 -32.59 13.06 0.20
CA GLU A 35 -31.41 13.85 0.55
C GLU A 35 -30.23 12.92 0.93
N ALA A 36 -30.47 11.90 1.76
CA ALA A 36 -29.46 10.88 2.07
C ALA A 36 -29.07 10.01 0.86
N ALA A 37 -30.04 9.66 0.00
CA ALA A 37 -29.77 8.93 -1.25
C ALA A 37 -28.90 9.75 -2.21
N ARG A 38 -29.08 11.08 -2.26
CA ARG A 38 -28.21 11.99 -3.02
C ARG A 38 -26.85 12.20 -2.39
N GLY A 39 -26.76 12.20 -1.05
CA GLY A 39 -25.49 12.17 -0.34
C GLY A 39 -24.68 10.93 -0.73
N ALA A 40 -25.30 9.75 -0.69
CA ALA A 40 -24.66 8.50 -1.10
C ALA A 40 -24.33 8.44 -2.61
N GLU A 41 -25.16 9.00 -3.49
CA GLU A 41 -24.90 9.07 -4.94
C GLU A 41 -23.80 10.09 -5.28
N ALA A 42 -23.71 11.20 -4.54
CA ALA A 42 -22.63 12.19 -4.64
C ALA A 42 -21.30 11.67 -4.07
N ALA A 43 -21.31 11.01 -2.91
CA ALA A 43 -20.14 10.35 -2.34
C ALA A 43 -19.62 9.25 -3.29
N ARG A 44 -20.51 8.49 -3.95
CA ARG A 44 -20.13 7.50 -4.96
C ARG A 44 -19.63 8.08 -6.29
N THR A 45 -19.95 9.34 -6.61
CA THR A 45 -19.33 10.02 -7.76
C THR A 45 -18.02 10.70 -7.37
N ALA A 46 -17.91 11.28 -6.17
CA ALA A 46 -16.63 11.78 -5.65
C ALA A 46 -15.59 10.65 -5.46
N ALA A 47 -16.03 9.47 -5.01
CA ALA A 47 -15.18 8.29 -4.91
C ALA A 47 -14.74 7.71 -6.28
N ALA A 48 -15.34 8.15 -7.39
CA ALA A 48 -14.90 7.78 -8.74
C ALA A 48 -13.80 8.72 -9.29
N ASP A 49 -13.59 9.88 -8.65
CA ASP A 49 -12.51 10.84 -8.94
C ASP A 49 -11.37 10.74 -7.90
N ARG A 50 -11.18 9.57 -7.26
CA ARG A 50 -10.17 9.30 -6.23
C ARG A 50 -9.49 7.93 -6.40
N GLY A 51 -8.25 7.84 -5.93
CA GLY A 51 -7.40 6.68 -6.13
C GLY A 51 -6.70 6.72 -7.49
N ALA A 52 -5.98 5.65 -7.81
CA ALA A 52 -5.37 5.44 -9.12
C ALA A 52 -6.37 4.79 -10.10
N ASP A 53 -6.27 5.17 -11.38
CA ASP A 53 -6.85 4.39 -12.50
C ASP A 53 -5.96 3.15 -12.71
N LEU A 54 -6.50 1.97 -12.42
CA LEU A 54 -5.75 0.72 -12.31
C LEU A 54 -6.17 -0.26 -13.43
N PRO A 55 -5.23 -1.00 -14.04
CA PRO A 55 -5.55 -1.92 -15.14
C PRO A 55 -6.32 -3.16 -14.67
N TYR A 56 -6.31 -3.43 -13.36
CA TYR A 56 -6.93 -4.58 -12.72
C TYR A 56 -8.17 -4.20 -11.90
N THR A 57 -9.09 -5.15 -11.73
CA THR A 57 -10.20 -5.04 -10.75
C THR A 57 -9.89 -5.94 -9.56
N ALA A 58 -10.04 -5.41 -8.34
CA ALA A 58 -9.94 -6.17 -7.10
C ALA A 58 -11.29 -6.80 -6.70
N TYR A 59 -11.25 -7.98 -6.09
CA TYR A 59 -12.39 -8.73 -5.57
C TYR A 59 -12.05 -9.25 -4.17
N GLU A 60 -12.74 -8.77 -3.14
CA GLU A 60 -12.59 -9.24 -1.75
C GLU A 60 -13.18 -10.66 -1.61
N ALA A 61 -12.52 -11.55 -0.89
CA ALA A 61 -12.90 -12.98 -0.85
C ALA A 61 -14.25 -13.25 -0.15
N GLU A 62 -14.61 -12.42 0.83
CA GLU A 62 -15.84 -12.53 1.61
C GLU A 62 -17.09 -11.96 0.93
N ASP A 63 -16.91 -11.08 -0.07
CA ASP A 63 -17.98 -10.61 -0.97
C ASP A 63 -18.30 -11.65 -2.06
N GLY A 64 -17.43 -12.65 -2.24
CA GLY A 64 -17.63 -13.79 -3.12
C GLY A 64 -18.57 -14.88 -2.57
N THR A 65 -18.68 -15.98 -3.31
CA THR A 65 -19.29 -17.23 -2.81
C THR A 65 -18.20 -18.13 -2.27
N TYR A 66 -18.32 -18.61 -1.03
CA TYR A 66 -17.30 -19.47 -0.42
C TYR A 66 -17.87 -20.64 0.38
N GLU A 67 -17.11 -21.73 0.42
CA GLU A 67 -17.19 -22.76 1.45
C GLU A 67 -15.86 -22.75 2.19
N GLY A 68 -15.86 -22.30 3.45
CA GLY A 68 -14.67 -22.05 4.27
C GLY A 68 -15.04 -21.33 5.56
N THR A 69 -14.05 -20.83 6.30
CA THR A 69 -14.25 -20.05 7.53
C THR A 69 -13.95 -18.57 7.29
N LEU A 70 -14.94 -17.70 7.50
CA LEU A 70 -14.73 -16.25 7.51
C LEU A 70 -13.88 -15.86 8.73
N LEU A 71 -12.83 -15.08 8.48
CA LEU A 71 -12.03 -14.36 9.47
C LEU A 71 -12.42 -12.88 9.39
N GLU A 72 -12.54 -12.21 10.53
CA GLU A 72 -13.02 -10.84 10.65
C GLU A 72 -12.33 -10.19 11.87
N ALA A 73 -11.89 -8.94 11.74
CA ALA A 73 -11.33 -8.19 12.87
C ALA A 73 -12.40 -7.78 13.89
N ASP A 74 -11.97 -7.49 15.12
CA ASP A 74 -12.80 -6.72 16.05
C ASP A 74 -12.69 -5.20 15.77
N GLU A 75 -13.59 -4.43 16.38
CA GLU A 75 -13.67 -2.97 16.24
C GLU A 75 -12.40 -2.23 16.69
N LYS A 76 -11.58 -2.83 17.57
CA LYS A 76 -10.33 -2.23 18.08
C LYS A 76 -9.14 -2.43 17.14
N ARG A 77 -9.17 -3.50 16.35
CA ARG A 77 -8.12 -3.87 15.39
C ARG A 77 -6.73 -3.95 16.04
N THR A 78 -6.67 -4.65 17.19
CA THR A 78 -5.48 -4.73 18.07
C THR A 78 -4.21 -5.13 17.31
N PHE A 79 -3.16 -4.34 17.48
CA PHE A 79 -1.87 -4.54 16.80
C PHE A 79 -0.90 -5.36 17.65
N GLY A 80 0.16 -5.89 17.01
CA GLY A 80 1.23 -6.61 17.70
C GLY A 80 0.84 -8.04 18.12
N HIS A 81 -0.32 -8.51 17.68
CA HIS A 81 -0.83 -9.86 17.92
C HIS A 81 -1.27 -10.53 16.63
N THR A 82 -1.17 -11.86 16.58
CA THR A 82 -1.51 -12.65 15.39
C THR A 82 -3.01 -12.73 15.15
N ASN A 83 -3.52 -11.82 14.32
CA ASN A 83 -4.90 -11.80 13.86
C ASN A 83 -4.90 -11.57 12.35
N PHE A 84 -5.41 -12.53 11.57
CA PHE A 84 -5.45 -12.38 10.11
C PHE A 84 -6.46 -11.32 9.68
N GLY A 85 -7.60 -11.20 10.37
CA GLY A 85 -8.65 -10.24 10.02
C GLY A 85 -8.15 -8.79 10.08
N THR A 86 -7.32 -8.45 11.06
CA THR A 86 -6.73 -7.10 11.12
C THR A 86 -5.77 -6.82 9.96
N GLU A 87 -5.06 -7.83 9.45
CA GLU A 87 -4.17 -7.71 8.28
C GLU A 87 -4.85 -7.96 6.93
N SER A 88 -6.18 -8.13 6.90
CA SER A 88 -6.96 -8.37 5.68
C SER A 88 -7.56 -7.09 5.09
N SER A 89 -7.75 -7.03 3.78
CA SER A 89 -8.59 -6.01 3.12
C SER A 89 -10.02 -6.12 3.65
N GLY A 90 -10.77 -5.01 3.68
CA GLY A 90 -12.08 -4.98 4.35
C GLY A 90 -12.08 -5.31 5.86
N ARG A 91 -10.89 -5.61 6.42
CA ARG A 91 -10.62 -6.32 7.69
C ARG A 91 -11.19 -7.74 7.78
N LYS A 92 -11.33 -8.44 6.64
CA LYS A 92 -11.93 -9.79 6.55
C LYS A 92 -11.26 -10.63 5.46
N SER A 93 -11.25 -11.95 5.65
CA SER A 93 -10.68 -12.89 4.67
C SER A 93 -11.26 -14.30 4.87
N VAL A 94 -11.09 -15.19 3.90
CA VAL A 94 -11.67 -16.54 3.94
C VAL A 94 -10.58 -17.60 4.06
N ARG A 95 -10.71 -18.44 5.10
CA ARG A 95 -9.79 -19.54 5.44
C ARG A 95 -10.30 -20.89 4.94
N LEU A 96 -9.41 -21.66 4.31
CA LEU A 96 -9.64 -22.99 3.73
C LEU A 96 -8.77 -24.05 4.47
N ASP A 97 -9.40 -24.76 5.40
CA ASP A 97 -8.79 -25.81 6.24
C ASP A 97 -9.02 -27.23 5.70
N SER A 98 -9.97 -27.44 4.76
CA SER A 98 -10.32 -28.77 4.22
C SER A 98 -10.27 -28.86 2.68
N THR A 99 -9.94 -30.04 2.15
CA THR A 99 -10.08 -30.32 0.71
C THR A 99 -11.55 -30.17 0.25
N GLY A 100 -11.78 -29.34 -0.77
CA GLY A 100 -13.08 -28.98 -1.32
C GLY A 100 -13.56 -27.57 -0.93
N GLU A 101 -12.94 -26.95 0.08
CA GLU A 101 -13.22 -25.56 0.48
C GLU A 101 -12.66 -24.59 -0.58
N PHE A 102 -13.37 -23.47 -0.81
CA PHE A 102 -13.12 -22.55 -1.93
C PHE A 102 -13.62 -21.11 -1.68
N VAL A 103 -13.14 -20.18 -2.51
CA VAL A 103 -13.73 -18.85 -2.76
C VAL A 103 -13.96 -18.66 -4.27
N SER A 104 -15.10 -18.10 -4.69
CA SER A 104 -15.39 -17.77 -6.09
C SER A 104 -16.03 -16.40 -6.27
N PHE A 105 -15.71 -15.76 -7.39
CA PHE A 105 -16.14 -14.41 -7.77
C PHE A 105 -16.32 -14.33 -9.28
N THR A 106 -17.27 -13.50 -9.73
CA THR A 106 -17.59 -13.33 -11.16
C THR A 106 -16.91 -12.07 -11.68
N SER A 107 -16.11 -12.19 -12.75
CA SER A 107 -15.38 -11.05 -13.31
C SER A 107 -16.32 -9.99 -13.89
N THR A 108 -16.04 -8.71 -13.64
CA THR A 108 -16.72 -7.56 -14.26
C THR A 108 -16.06 -7.13 -15.57
N ALA A 109 -14.77 -7.42 -15.71
CA ALA A 109 -13.93 -7.18 -16.88
C ALA A 109 -13.41 -8.51 -17.47
N ALA A 110 -12.80 -8.45 -18.66
CA ALA A 110 -11.99 -9.56 -19.17
C ALA A 110 -10.70 -9.69 -18.35
N ALA A 111 -10.13 -10.89 -18.30
CA ALA A 111 -8.90 -11.16 -17.54
C ALA A 111 -8.05 -12.27 -18.17
N ASN A 112 -6.73 -12.08 -18.17
CA ASN A 112 -5.73 -13.10 -18.55
C ASN A 112 -4.59 -13.22 -17.54
N SER A 113 -4.66 -12.53 -16.41
CA SER A 113 -3.80 -12.75 -15.25
C SER A 113 -4.62 -12.83 -13.96
N ILE A 114 -3.95 -13.23 -12.88
CA ILE A 114 -4.48 -13.24 -11.53
C ILE A 114 -3.38 -12.85 -10.54
N VAL A 115 -3.73 -12.08 -9.52
CA VAL A 115 -2.94 -11.84 -8.30
C VAL A 115 -3.81 -12.28 -7.12
N VAL A 116 -3.30 -13.09 -6.22
CA VAL A 116 -3.99 -13.52 -5.01
C VAL A 116 -3.22 -13.01 -3.80
N ARG A 117 -3.81 -12.09 -3.01
CA ARG A 117 -3.28 -11.77 -1.68
C ARG A 117 -3.68 -12.91 -0.74
N ASN A 118 -2.69 -13.54 -0.12
CA ASN A 118 -2.88 -14.82 0.55
C ASN A 118 -1.97 -15.00 1.76
N SER A 119 -2.34 -15.96 2.62
CA SER A 119 -1.47 -16.47 3.68
C SER A 119 -1.51 -17.99 3.72
N ILE A 120 -0.32 -18.59 3.74
CA ILE A 120 -0.07 -20.00 4.04
C ILE A 120 0.91 -20.07 5.23
N PRO A 121 1.01 -21.19 5.97
CA PRO A 121 1.91 -21.31 7.12
C PRO A 121 3.38 -21.02 6.77
N ASP A 122 4.14 -20.48 7.72
CA ASP A 122 5.62 -20.54 7.69
C ASP A 122 6.10 -21.98 7.98
N ALA A 123 7.35 -22.27 7.62
CA ALA A 123 8.02 -23.49 8.02
C ALA A 123 8.24 -23.54 9.56
N PRO A 124 8.25 -24.72 10.21
CA PRO A 124 8.44 -24.83 11.67
C PRO A 124 9.76 -24.32 12.26
N GLN A 125 10.65 -23.72 11.46
CA GLN A 125 11.93 -23.12 11.86
C GLN A 125 12.16 -21.75 11.20
N GLY A 126 11.16 -21.19 10.50
CA GLY A 126 11.33 -20.04 9.62
C GLY A 126 11.81 -20.44 8.22
N GLY A 127 11.65 -19.51 7.27
CA GLY A 127 12.14 -19.65 5.89
C GLY A 127 11.03 -19.73 4.82
N GLY A 128 9.77 -19.82 5.24
CA GLY A 128 8.62 -20.09 4.39
C GLY A 128 8.50 -21.55 3.95
N ILE A 129 7.34 -21.86 3.39
CA ILE A 129 7.09 -23.05 2.57
C ILE A 129 6.54 -22.59 1.22
N ASP A 130 6.67 -23.46 0.21
CA ASP A 130 5.98 -23.32 -1.05
C ASP A 130 4.81 -24.31 -1.11
N ALA A 131 3.67 -23.89 -1.67
CA ALA A 131 2.45 -24.67 -1.77
C ALA A 131 1.69 -24.33 -3.07
N THR A 132 0.67 -25.12 -3.40
CA THR A 132 -0.23 -24.82 -4.53
C THR A 132 -1.68 -24.62 -4.08
N LEU A 133 -2.46 -23.91 -4.89
CA LEU A 133 -3.92 -23.76 -4.78
C LEU A 133 -4.56 -23.84 -6.17
N SER A 134 -5.56 -24.70 -6.37
CA SER A 134 -6.20 -24.87 -7.69
C SER A 134 -7.04 -23.65 -8.11
N LEU A 135 -6.78 -23.12 -9.30
CA LEU A 135 -7.61 -22.13 -9.98
C LEU A 135 -8.55 -22.80 -11.00
N TYR A 136 -9.81 -22.40 -10.94
CA TYR A 136 -10.88 -22.77 -11.85
C TYR A 136 -11.48 -21.53 -12.54
N ALA A 137 -12.02 -21.72 -13.75
CA ALA A 137 -12.79 -20.73 -14.50
C ALA A 137 -14.03 -21.40 -15.11
N ASP A 138 -15.22 -20.87 -14.83
CA ASP A 138 -16.53 -21.43 -15.21
C ASP A 138 -16.70 -22.92 -14.83
N GLY A 139 -16.01 -23.36 -13.77
CA GLY A 139 -15.97 -24.73 -13.28
C GLY A 139 -14.98 -25.66 -14.01
N GLU A 140 -14.30 -25.20 -15.07
CA GLU A 140 -13.16 -25.90 -15.68
C GLU A 140 -11.86 -25.61 -14.88
N PHE A 141 -11.01 -26.61 -14.67
CA PHE A 141 -9.70 -26.41 -14.06
C PHE A 141 -8.78 -25.65 -15.03
N VAL A 142 -8.10 -24.61 -14.54
CA VAL A 142 -7.17 -23.78 -15.32
C VAL A 142 -5.73 -24.23 -15.05
N GLN A 143 -5.26 -23.98 -13.83
CA GLN A 143 -3.93 -24.37 -13.37
C GLN A 143 -3.91 -24.42 -11.83
N LYS A 144 -2.84 -24.97 -11.26
CA LYS A 144 -2.46 -24.66 -9.88
C LYS A 144 -1.72 -23.33 -9.90
N LEU A 145 -2.04 -22.44 -8.98
CA LEU A 145 -1.20 -21.31 -8.64
C LEU A 145 -0.14 -21.78 -7.65
N GLU A 146 1.08 -21.30 -7.79
CA GLU A 146 2.14 -21.46 -6.78
C GLU A 146 2.01 -20.32 -5.76
N LEU A 147 2.20 -20.62 -4.47
CA LEU A 147 2.11 -19.71 -3.34
C LEU A 147 3.31 -19.96 -2.44
N SER A 148 3.86 -18.91 -1.83
CA SER A 148 4.99 -19.03 -0.90
C SER A 148 4.79 -18.15 0.32
N SER A 149 5.21 -18.64 1.50
CA SER A 149 5.31 -17.83 2.72
C SER A 149 6.70 -17.26 2.97
N ARG A 150 7.63 -17.39 1.99
CA ARG A 150 9.05 -17.00 2.12
C ARG A 150 9.30 -15.57 2.58
N HIS A 151 8.45 -14.62 2.17
CA HIS A 151 8.57 -13.19 2.46
C HIS A 151 7.46 -12.67 3.39
N SER A 152 6.56 -13.53 3.89
CA SER A 152 5.64 -13.22 4.97
C SER A 152 6.18 -13.69 6.33
N TRP A 153 5.41 -13.47 7.40
CA TRP A 153 5.70 -13.89 8.78
C TRP A 153 6.92 -13.22 9.44
N LEU A 154 6.67 -12.08 10.08
CA LEU A 154 7.57 -11.45 11.05
C LEU A 154 7.08 -11.72 12.47
N TYR A 155 7.99 -12.11 13.38
CA TYR A 155 7.65 -12.59 14.72
C TYR A 155 8.33 -11.78 15.83
N GLY A 156 7.54 -11.32 16.79
CA GLY A 156 8.03 -10.75 18.04
C GLY A 156 7.00 -9.85 18.72
N ASN A 157 7.23 -9.53 19.99
CA ASN A 157 6.35 -8.68 20.81
C ASN A 157 6.89 -7.25 21.02
N SER A 158 7.77 -6.80 20.12
CA SER A 158 8.30 -5.43 20.10
C SER A 158 7.60 -4.57 19.05
N ASP A 159 7.65 -3.25 19.23
CA ASP A 159 7.24 -2.25 18.24
C ASP A 159 8.44 -1.58 17.54
N ASP A 160 9.66 -1.88 17.99
CA ASP A 160 10.88 -1.63 17.24
C ASP A 160 10.93 -2.59 16.02
N PRO A 161 11.01 -2.10 14.77
CA PRO A 161 10.97 -2.96 13.59
C PRO A 161 12.23 -3.83 13.47
N GLU A 162 13.37 -3.36 13.98
CA GLU A 162 14.66 -4.04 13.95
C GLU A 162 14.76 -5.16 15.01
N SER A 163 13.78 -5.20 15.93
CA SER A 163 13.57 -6.27 16.91
C SER A 163 12.64 -7.39 16.45
N LEU A 164 12.04 -7.31 15.25
CA LEU A 164 11.25 -8.40 14.69
C LEU A 164 12.16 -9.45 14.05
N THR A 165 11.76 -10.73 14.06
CA THR A 165 12.59 -11.83 13.51
C THR A 165 11.79 -12.69 12.54
N ASN A 166 12.48 -13.39 11.65
CA ASN A 166 11.91 -14.43 10.77
C ASN A 166 11.99 -15.83 11.43
N THR A 167 11.95 -15.90 12.77
CA THR A 167 12.03 -17.14 13.55
C THR A 167 10.70 -17.36 14.30
N PRO A 168 9.96 -18.46 14.04
CA PRO A 168 8.64 -18.70 14.60
C PRO A 168 8.56 -18.65 16.13
N GLN A 169 7.73 -17.72 16.62
CA GLN A 169 7.35 -17.57 18.02
C GLN A 169 5.90 -17.02 18.11
N ALA A 170 5.49 -16.52 19.27
CA ALA A 170 4.21 -15.81 19.41
C ALA A 170 4.26 -14.43 18.71
N ASP A 171 3.10 -13.77 18.61
CA ASP A 171 2.99 -12.38 18.15
C ASP A 171 3.57 -12.17 16.73
N ALA A 172 3.23 -13.10 15.84
CA ALA A 172 3.44 -13.02 14.41
C ALA A 172 2.56 -11.94 13.76
N ARG A 173 3.12 -11.22 12.80
CA ARG A 173 2.52 -10.15 11.99
C ARG A 173 3.10 -10.16 10.56
N ARG A 174 2.59 -9.32 9.66
CA ARG A 174 2.91 -9.35 8.20
C ARG A 174 2.67 -10.75 7.61
N LEU A 175 1.51 -11.30 7.94
CA LEU A 175 1.04 -12.67 7.72
C LEU A 175 0.71 -12.97 6.26
N PHE A 176 0.45 -11.94 5.46
CA PHE A 176 0.06 -12.04 4.05
C PHE A 176 1.18 -11.63 3.09
N ASP A 177 1.11 -12.17 1.87
CA ASP A 177 1.93 -11.82 0.71
C ASP A 177 1.06 -11.84 -0.56
N GLU A 178 1.58 -11.42 -1.72
CA GLU A 178 0.91 -11.59 -3.02
C GLU A 178 1.53 -12.76 -3.81
N SER A 179 0.71 -13.49 -4.58
CA SER A 179 1.18 -14.53 -5.50
C SER A 179 0.44 -14.39 -6.83
N HIS A 180 1.15 -14.41 -7.95
CA HIS A 180 0.64 -13.94 -9.23
C HIS A 180 0.93 -14.89 -10.39
N ALA A 181 0.06 -14.92 -11.41
CA ALA A 181 0.24 -15.74 -12.61
C ALA A 181 -0.43 -15.13 -13.85
N LEU A 182 0.21 -15.32 -15.01
CA LEU A 182 -0.46 -15.20 -16.31
C LEU A 182 -1.24 -16.50 -16.62
N LEU A 183 -2.29 -16.38 -17.44
CA LEU A 183 -3.16 -17.48 -17.88
C LEU A 183 -2.95 -17.73 -19.39
N GLU A 184 -3.09 -18.97 -19.86
CA GLU A 184 -2.89 -19.33 -21.29
C GLU A 184 -3.85 -18.63 -22.28
N ARG A 185 -4.92 -18.00 -21.78
CA ARG A 185 -5.97 -17.33 -22.58
C ARG A 185 -6.63 -16.21 -21.77
N SER A 186 -7.13 -15.17 -22.46
CA SER A 186 -8.13 -14.27 -21.89
C SER A 186 -9.46 -14.98 -21.67
N TYR A 187 -10.06 -14.70 -20.51
CA TYR A 187 -11.42 -15.03 -20.15
C TYR A 187 -12.29 -13.76 -20.26
N PRO A 188 -13.55 -13.86 -20.71
CA PRO A 188 -14.43 -12.70 -20.84
C PRO A 188 -14.91 -12.17 -19.47
N ALA A 189 -15.47 -10.96 -19.48
CA ALA A 189 -16.32 -10.49 -18.40
C ALA A 189 -17.51 -11.43 -18.19
N GLY A 190 -17.80 -11.76 -16.94
CA GLY A 190 -18.85 -12.69 -16.54
C GLY A 190 -18.39 -14.13 -16.31
N THR A 191 -17.08 -14.43 -16.38
CA THR A 191 -16.54 -15.74 -15.99
C THR A 191 -16.49 -15.86 -14.47
N GLU A 192 -16.93 -16.99 -13.92
CA GLU A 192 -16.72 -17.34 -12.51
C GLU A 192 -15.29 -17.86 -12.34
N PHE A 193 -14.42 -17.07 -11.70
CA PHE A 193 -13.14 -17.55 -11.20
C PHE A 193 -13.32 -18.14 -9.81
N LYS A 194 -12.65 -19.26 -9.53
CA LYS A 194 -12.68 -19.92 -8.22
C LYS A 194 -11.31 -20.44 -7.81
N LEU A 195 -10.89 -20.10 -6.60
CA LEU A 195 -9.74 -20.68 -5.91
C LEU A 195 -10.27 -21.77 -4.97
N GLN A 196 -9.83 -23.01 -5.14
CA GLN A 196 -10.31 -24.17 -4.38
C GLN A 196 -9.14 -25.00 -3.88
N ARG A 197 -9.23 -25.49 -2.64
CA ARG A 197 -8.25 -26.40 -2.05
C ARG A 197 -8.52 -27.84 -2.48
N ASP A 198 -7.74 -28.36 -3.43
CA ASP A 198 -7.83 -29.72 -3.94
C ASP A 198 -6.90 -30.72 -3.23
N ALA A 199 -6.87 -31.97 -3.71
CA ALA A 199 -5.85 -32.93 -3.33
C ALA A 199 -4.48 -32.52 -3.92
N GLY A 200 -3.46 -32.41 -3.08
CA GLY A 200 -2.18 -31.80 -3.47
C GLY A 200 -2.11 -30.29 -3.19
N ASP A 201 -3.19 -29.67 -2.69
CA ASP A 201 -3.14 -28.37 -2.00
C ASP A 201 -2.93 -28.66 -0.49
N ASP A 202 -1.70 -29.07 -0.19
CA ASP A 202 -1.32 -29.80 1.02
C ASP A 202 -0.76 -28.91 2.16
N ALA A 203 -0.78 -27.58 2.05
CA ALA A 203 -0.44 -26.69 3.18
C ALA A 203 -1.44 -26.87 4.34
N GLU A 204 -1.08 -26.56 5.60
CA GLU A 204 -2.00 -26.77 6.73
C GLU A 204 -3.32 -26.01 6.54
N PHE A 205 -3.23 -24.76 6.13
CA PHE A 205 -4.33 -23.89 5.76
C PHE A 205 -3.96 -23.00 4.58
N TYR A 206 -4.98 -22.41 3.97
CA TYR A 206 -4.88 -21.28 3.05
C TYR A 206 -5.82 -20.19 3.57
N ILE A 207 -5.41 -18.93 3.49
CA ILE A 207 -6.31 -17.79 3.69
C ILE A 207 -6.23 -16.95 2.42
N VAL A 208 -7.38 -16.73 1.79
CA VAL A 208 -7.51 -15.81 0.66
C VAL A 208 -8.12 -14.52 1.17
N ASP A 209 -7.43 -13.43 0.89
CA ASP A 209 -7.80 -12.06 1.26
C ASP A 209 -8.58 -11.43 0.11
N LEU A 210 -7.88 -11.16 -0.99
CA LEU A 210 -8.44 -10.61 -2.21
C LEU A 210 -7.81 -11.21 -3.46
N VAL A 211 -8.43 -10.94 -4.59
CA VAL A 211 -7.88 -11.21 -5.93
C VAL A 211 -7.91 -9.96 -6.79
N ASP A 212 -6.78 -9.60 -7.41
CA ASP A 212 -6.76 -8.67 -8.54
C ASP A 212 -6.83 -9.47 -9.86
N LEU A 213 -7.70 -9.07 -10.80
CA LEU A 213 -7.78 -9.62 -12.16
C LEU A 213 -7.49 -8.53 -13.21
N GLU A 214 -6.63 -8.82 -14.18
CA GLU A 214 -6.19 -7.88 -15.24
C GLU A 214 -6.31 -8.53 -16.64
N GLU A 215 -6.66 -7.77 -17.68
CA GLU A 215 -6.39 -8.16 -19.08
C GLU A 215 -5.06 -7.54 -19.52
N VAL A 216 -3.97 -8.22 -19.18
CA VAL A 216 -2.59 -7.84 -19.49
C VAL A 216 -2.38 -7.83 -21.00
N ALA A 217 -1.81 -6.75 -21.52
CA ALA A 217 -1.43 -6.66 -22.93
C ALA A 217 -0.32 -7.68 -23.30
N PRO A 218 -0.20 -8.12 -24.56
CA PRO A 218 0.97 -8.84 -25.04
C PRO A 218 2.27 -8.04 -24.79
N PRO A 219 3.44 -8.71 -24.61
CA PRO A 219 4.70 -8.03 -24.37
C PRO A 219 5.03 -7.03 -25.49
N ALA A 220 5.50 -5.85 -25.11
CA ALA A 220 5.83 -4.80 -26.07
C ALA A 220 7.02 -5.20 -26.97
N GLU A 221 7.00 -4.74 -28.23
CA GLU A 221 8.09 -4.96 -29.17
C GLU A 221 9.26 -4.00 -28.89
N LYS A 222 10.50 -4.49 -29.04
CA LYS A 222 11.71 -3.66 -28.85
C LYS A 222 11.68 -2.41 -29.75
N PRO A 223 11.84 -1.20 -29.20
CA PRO A 223 12.00 0.02 -29.99
C PRO A 223 13.17 -0.07 -30.98
N ALA A 224 13.11 0.69 -32.06
CA ALA A 224 14.12 0.61 -33.12
C ALA A 224 15.48 1.17 -32.67
N GLU A 225 15.44 2.12 -31.74
CA GLU A 225 16.57 2.84 -31.17
C GLU A 225 17.28 2.10 -30.02
N CYS A 226 16.56 1.34 -29.19
CA CYS A 226 17.17 0.69 -28.00
C CYS A 226 17.99 -0.56 -28.36
N THR A 227 19.02 -0.87 -27.59
CA THR A 227 19.81 -2.12 -27.71
C THR A 227 19.41 -3.12 -26.62
N SER A 228 19.27 -4.40 -26.96
CA SER A 228 18.80 -5.43 -26.03
C SER A 228 19.91 -5.89 -25.08
N ILE A 229 19.61 -6.10 -23.79
CA ILE A 229 20.57 -6.71 -22.83
C ILE A 229 21.08 -8.09 -23.29
N THR A 230 20.32 -8.81 -24.13
CA THR A 230 20.77 -10.06 -24.76
C THR A 230 21.95 -9.87 -25.72
N GLU A 231 22.15 -8.67 -26.26
CA GLU A 231 23.29 -8.33 -27.13
C GLU A 231 24.58 -8.12 -26.30
N PHE A 232 24.44 -7.83 -25.00
CA PHE A 232 25.51 -7.80 -24.01
C PHE A 232 25.76 -9.15 -23.32
N GLY A 233 24.91 -10.14 -23.57
CA GLY A 233 25.09 -11.54 -23.14
C GLY A 233 24.07 -12.09 -22.15
N ALA A 234 23.06 -11.31 -21.76
CA ALA A 234 21.98 -11.76 -20.89
C ALA A 234 21.15 -12.91 -21.53
N VAL A 235 20.63 -13.83 -20.70
CA VAL A 235 19.84 -14.99 -21.15
C VAL A 235 18.60 -15.15 -20.26
N PRO A 236 17.37 -14.93 -20.78
CA PRO A 236 16.17 -15.01 -19.96
C PRO A 236 15.89 -16.45 -19.52
N ASP A 237 15.24 -16.56 -18.37
CA ASP A 237 14.67 -17.79 -17.81
C ASP A 237 15.68 -18.92 -17.49
N ASP A 238 17.00 -18.67 -17.57
CA ASP A 238 18.05 -19.71 -17.43
C ASP A 238 18.63 -19.88 -16.01
N GLN A 239 18.28 -18.98 -15.08
CA GLN A 239 18.73 -18.91 -13.67
C GLN A 239 20.22 -18.53 -13.45
N GLY A 240 20.97 -18.24 -14.51
CA GLY A 240 22.29 -17.58 -14.47
C GLY A 240 22.18 -16.12 -13.99
N ASP A 241 23.31 -15.47 -13.68
CA ASP A 241 23.37 -14.07 -13.24
C ASP A 241 23.55 -13.12 -14.45
N ASP A 242 22.52 -12.33 -14.78
CA ASP A 242 22.53 -11.37 -15.90
C ASP A 242 23.18 -10.03 -15.55
N THR A 243 23.54 -9.81 -14.27
CA THR A 243 23.97 -8.51 -13.74
C THR A 243 25.06 -7.84 -14.57
N ASP A 244 26.10 -8.57 -15.00
CA ASP A 244 27.20 -7.99 -15.77
C ASP A 244 26.78 -7.57 -17.19
N ALA A 245 25.78 -8.24 -17.79
CA ALA A 245 25.24 -7.87 -19.09
C ALA A 245 24.31 -6.66 -18.99
N LEU A 246 23.48 -6.59 -17.93
CA LEU A 246 22.66 -5.42 -17.62
C LEU A 246 23.51 -4.19 -17.30
N GLN A 247 24.53 -4.34 -16.46
CA GLN A 247 25.49 -3.29 -16.12
C GLN A 247 26.25 -2.82 -17.37
N ALA A 248 26.69 -3.72 -18.25
CA ALA A 248 27.35 -3.35 -19.50
C ALA A 248 26.43 -2.56 -20.44
N ALA A 249 25.14 -2.95 -20.56
CA ALA A 249 24.16 -2.22 -21.36
C ALA A 249 23.91 -0.80 -20.81
N VAL A 250 23.68 -0.69 -19.50
CA VAL A 250 23.46 0.61 -18.82
C VAL A 250 24.69 1.51 -18.89
N THR A 251 25.89 0.95 -18.77
CA THR A 251 27.15 1.70 -18.92
C THR A 251 27.35 2.19 -20.36
N ALA A 252 26.96 1.41 -21.36
CA ALA A 252 27.02 1.82 -22.77
C ALA A 252 26.04 2.96 -23.08
N ASP A 253 24.84 2.94 -22.47
CA ASP A 253 23.83 4.00 -22.59
C ASP A 253 24.33 5.32 -21.98
N GLN A 254 24.80 5.24 -20.73
CA GLN A 254 25.41 6.36 -19.99
C GLN A 254 26.63 6.98 -20.70
N ASN A 255 27.37 6.18 -21.48
CA ASN A 255 28.50 6.66 -22.29
C ASN A 255 28.08 7.27 -23.64
N GLY A 256 26.81 7.17 -24.04
CA GLY A 256 26.31 7.55 -25.37
C GLY A 256 26.78 6.61 -26.49
N GLU A 257 26.99 5.32 -26.18
CA GLU A 257 27.34 4.28 -27.15
C GLU A 257 26.08 3.63 -27.78
N ILE A 258 24.93 3.73 -27.10
CA ILE A 258 23.59 3.33 -27.54
C ILE A 258 22.56 4.43 -27.18
N ASP A 259 21.34 4.37 -27.72
CA ASP A 259 20.28 5.41 -27.51
C ASP A 259 19.25 5.05 -26.40
N CYS A 260 19.20 3.77 -25.97
CA CYS A 260 18.49 3.27 -24.78
C CYS A 260 18.78 1.78 -24.53
N VAL A 261 18.65 1.34 -23.28
CA VAL A 261 18.64 -0.09 -22.88
C VAL A 261 17.24 -0.68 -23.06
N TRP A 262 17.17 -1.87 -23.66
CA TRP A 262 15.96 -2.68 -23.74
C TRP A 262 16.08 -3.98 -22.94
N VAL A 263 15.05 -4.24 -22.13
CA VAL A 263 14.85 -5.49 -21.38
C VAL A 263 13.71 -6.27 -22.08
N PRO A 264 13.99 -7.40 -22.77
CA PRO A 264 12.92 -8.20 -23.37
C PRO A 264 12.01 -8.87 -22.33
N ALA A 265 10.93 -9.48 -22.81
CA ALA A 265 10.14 -10.39 -21.98
C ALA A 265 10.99 -11.61 -21.53
N GLY A 266 10.82 -12.01 -20.29
CA GLY A 266 11.60 -13.05 -19.60
C GLY A 266 11.87 -12.67 -18.13
N GLN A 267 12.28 -13.66 -17.34
CA GLN A 267 12.84 -13.47 -16.01
C GLN A 267 14.37 -13.33 -16.12
N TRP A 268 14.91 -12.27 -15.52
CA TRP A 268 16.31 -11.88 -15.59
C TRP A 268 16.88 -11.79 -14.19
N ARG A 269 18.00 -12.43 -13.92
CA ARG A 269 18.52 -12.52 -12.55
C ARG A 269 19.52 -11.40 -12.30
N GLN A 270 19.27 -10.60 -11.26
CA GLN A 270 20.12 -9.50 -10.85
C GLN A 270 20.60 -9.70 -9.42
N GLU A 271 21.89 -9.93 -9.23
CA GLU A 271 22.51 -10.22 -7.93
C GLU A 271 23.46 -9.12 -7.44
N ARG A 272 23.71 -8.05 -8.22
CA ARG A 272 24.32 -6.79 -7.73
C ARG A 272 23.52 -5.56 -8.20
N LYS A 273 23.52 -4.51 -7.38
CA LYS A 273 22.96 -3.17 -7.70
C LYS A 273 23.56 -2.67 -9.02
N ILE A 274 22.74 -2.14 -9.92
CA ILE A 274 23.24 -1.41 -11.09
C ILE A 274 23.53 0.03 -10.68
N LEU A 275 24.78 0.46 -10.86
CA LEU A 275 25.30 1.75 -10.42
C LEU A 275 26.50 2.20 -11.29
N THR A 276 27.04 3.39 -11.08
CA THR A 276 28.28 3.82 -11.76
C THR A 276 29.49 3.40 -10.94
N ASP A 277 30.46 2.68 -11.53
CA ASP A 277 31.71 2.35 -10.82
C ASP A 277 32.48 3.63 -10.44
N ASP A 278 32.77 3.87 -9.15
CA ASP A 278 33.30 5.17 -8.69
C ASP A 278 34.72 5.42 -9.24
N PRO A 279 34.93 6.35 -10.20
CA PRO A 279 36.22 6.54 -10.84
C PRO A 279 37.30 7.17 -9.94
N GLN A 280 37.03 7.31 -8.63
CA GLN A 280 37.89 7.92 -7.62
C GLN A 280 38.05 7.09 -6.33
N ASP A 281 37.46 5.88 -6.22
CA ASP A 281 37.56 5.00 -5.05
C ASP A 281 37.29 5.73 -3.69
N ARG A 282 36.24 6.56 -3.60
CA ARG A 282 36.09 7.55 -2.52
C ARG A 282 35.63 7.00 -1.16
N GLY A 283 35.09 5.78 -1.12
CA GLY A 283 34.48 5.18 0.06
C GLY A 283 34.82 3.71 0.25
N GLU A 284 34.31 3.13 1.35
CA GLU A 284 34.30 1.67 1.58
C GLU A 284 33.28 0.98 0.66
N PHE A 285 32.19 1.69 0.34
CA PHE A 285 31.15 1.29 -0.59
C PHE A 285 31.08 2.30 -1.74
N ASN A 286 30.70 1.82 -2.92
CA ASN A 286 30.33 2.65 -4.04
C ASN A 286 28.87 3.11 -3.90
N GLN A 287 28.66 4.42 -3.96
CA GLN A 287 27.36 5.10 -3.84
C GLN A 287 27.29 6.24 -4.88
N VAL A 288 27.72 5.94 -6.11
CA VAL A 288 27.60 6.79 -7.30
C VAL A 288 26.54 6.17 -8.21
N GLY A 289 25.43 6.87 -8.39
CA GLY A 289 24.31 6.38 -9.19
C GLY A 289 24.60 6.41 -10.69
N ILE A 290 23.71 5.81 -11.48
CA ILE A 290 23.70 5.99 -12.94
C ILE A 290 23.10 7.35 -13.31
N SER A 291 23.53 7.91 -14.44
CA SER A 291 23.06 9.20 -14.96
C SER A 291 22.88 9.17 -16.47
N ASP A 292 21.95 9.97 -17.00
CA ASP A 292 21.68 10.09 -18.45
C ASP A 292 21.30 8.75 -19.14
N VAL A 293 20.56 7.88 -18.43
CA VAL A 293 20.21 6.51 -18.88
C VAL A 293 18.71 6.36 -19.16
N THR A 294 18.33 5.68 -20.25
CA THR A 294 16.96 5.22 -20.52
C THR A 294 16.87 3.69 -20.57
N ILE A 295 16.14 3.08 -19.63
CA ILE A 295 15.82 1.65 -19.59
C ILE A 295 14.33 1.44 -19.86
N ARG A 296 13.98 0.55 -20.80
CA ARG A 296 12.59 0.17 -21.10
C ARG A 296 12.43 -1.35 -21.12
N GLY A 297 11.38 -1.86 -20.49
CA GLY A 297 10.97 -3.26 -20.54
C GLY A 297 9.79 -3.53 -21.48
N ALA A 298 9.36 -4.79 -21.54
CA ALA A 298 8.23 -5.26 -22.34
C ALA A 298 6.86 -5.18 -21.62
N GLY A 299 6.82 -4.59 -20.43
CA GLY A 299 5.67 -4.50 -19.52
C GLY A 299 5.96 -5.14 -18.16
N MET A 300 5.36 -4.63 -17.08
CA MET A 300 5.57 -5.12 -15.69
C MET A 300 5.39 -6.64 -15.54
N TRP A 301 4.39 -7.21 -16.22
CA TRP A 301 4.13 -8.66 -16.20
C TRP A 301 5.14 -9.49 -17.00
N HIS A 302 5.92 -8.86 -17.90
CA HIS A 302 6.72 -9.55 -18.91
C HIS A 302 8.23 -9.45 -18.69
N SER A 303 8.74 -8.30 -18.24
CA SER A 303 10.18 -8.07 -18.02
C SER A 303 10.46 -7.98 -16.53
N GLN A 304 10.90 -9.10 -15.93
CA GLN A 304 10.99 -9.25 -14.49
C GLN A 304 12.45 -9.42 -14.05
N PHE A 305 13.00 -8.46 -13.29
CA PHE A 305 14.25 -8.66 -12.57
C PHE A 305 13.99 -9.37 -11.24
N PHE A 306 14.81 -10.36 -10.88
CA PHE A 306 14.72 -11.07 -9.60
C PHE A 306 16.10 -11.38 -8.99
N THR A 307 16.14 -11.56 -7.67
CA THR A 307 17.35 -11.95 -6.91
C THR A 307 17.06 -13.18 -6.05
N LEU A 308 18.05 -14.07 -5.90
CA LEU A 308 17.98 -15.21 -4.98
C LEU A 308 18.84 -15.00 -3.72
N THR A 309 19.71 -14.00 -3.70
CA THR A 309 20.60 -13.71 -2.57
C THR A 309 19.97 -12.65 -1.67
N GLU A 310 19.62 -13.00 -0.42
CA GLU A 310 19.13 -12.03 0.58
C GLU A 310 20.18 -10.91 0.78
N PRO A 311 19.84 -9.62 0.87
CA PRO A 311 20.81 -8.55 0.56
C PRO A 311 21.99 -8.45 1.53
N HIS A 312 21.78 -8.82 2.80
CA HIS A 312 22.84 -8.91 3.81
C HIS A 312 23.76 -10.13 3.67
N LEU A 313 23.48 -11.03 2.71
CA LEU A 313 24.31 -12.18 2.33
C LEU A 313 25.03 -11.95 0.99
N ALA A 314 24.83 -10.81 0.34
CA ALA A 314 25.40 -10.51 -0.97
C ALA A 314 26.80 -9.90 -0.88
N ASP A 315 27.80 -10.57 -1.46
CA ASP A 315 29.12 -9.99 -1.70
C ASP A 315 29.01 -8.95 -2.84
N GLY A 316 29.20 -7.67 -2.54
CA GLY A 316 29.05 -6.58 -3.50
C GLY A 316 29.83 -5.31 -3.14
N ILE A 317 29.81 -4.32 -4.05
CA ILE A 317 30.47 -3.02 -3.87
C ILE A 317 29.54 -1.94 -3.29
N ASN A 318 28.22 -2.18 -3.24
CA ASN A 318 27.23 -1.22 -2.74
C ASN A 318 27.09 -1.28 -1.20
N HIS A 319 26.46 -0.25 -0.61
CA HIS A 319 26.18 -0.19 0.82
C HIS A 319 25.16 -1.26 1.27
N PRO A 320 25.38 -2.00 2.38
CA PRO A 320 24.51 -3.10 2.82
C PRO A 320 23.01 -2.76 2.93
N HIS A 321 22.63 -1.65 3.58
CA HIS A 321 21.23 -1.20 3.66
C HIS A 321 20.56 -1.02 2.28
N GLU A 322 21.31 -0.61 1.26
CA GLU A 322 20.81 -0.36 -0.10
C GLU A 322 20.70 -1.66 -0.92
N GLY A 323 21.45 -2.69 -0.53
CA GLY A 323 21.34 -4.03 -1.07
C GLY A 323 21.84 -4.21 -2.49
N ASN A 324 21.46 -5.35 -3.07
CA ASN A 324 22.12 -5.97 -4.23
C ASN A 324 21.24 -6.12 -5.48
N PHE A 325 20.08 -5.46 -5.54
CA PHE A 325 19.17 -5.51 -6.70
C PHE A 325 18.64 -4.11 -7.04
N GLY A 326 18.02 -3.95 -8.21
CA GLY A 326 17.56 -2.67 -8.73
C GLY A 326 18.71 -1.69 -9.01
N PHE A 327 18.47 -0.39 -8.84
CA PHE A 327 19.29 0.68 -9.43
C PHE A 327 19.65 1.78 -8.40
N ASP A 328 20.90 2.25 -8.44
CA ASP A 328 21.32 3.52 -7.82
C ASP A 328 21.30 4.62 -8.90
N ILE A 329 20.73 5.78 -8.59
CA ILE A 329 20.31 6.79 -9.58
C ILE A 329 20.78 8.18 -9.13
N ASP A 330 21.55 8.89 -9.96
CA ASP A 330 22.07 10.22 -9.63
C ASP A 330 21.46 11.39 -10.41
N ASP A 331 21.22 11.29 -11.72
CA ASP A 331 20.64 12.40 -12.51
C ASP A 331 20.05 11.95 -13.86
N ASN A 332 18.94 12.54 -14.31
CA ASN A 332 18.35 12.33 -15.64
C ASN A 332 18.20 10.86 -16.09
N VAL A 333 17.59 10.01 -15.25
CA VAL A 333 17.35 8.58 -15.56
C VAL A 333 15.88 8.31 -15.88
N GLN A 334 15.61 7.51 -16.90
CA GLN A 334 14.27 7.06 -17.27
C GLN A 334 14.18 5.53 -17.17
N ILE A 335 13.22 5.01 -16.39
CA ILE A 335 12.98 3.56 -16.24
C ILE A 335 11.50 3.28 -16.48
N SER A 336 11.17 2.38 -17.42
CA SER A 336 9.77 2.03 -17.68
C SER A 336 9.48 0.56 -17.94
N ASP A 337 8.23 0.18 -17.68
CA ASP A 337 7.57 -1.03 -18.18
C ASP A 337 8.24 -2.35 -17.75
N LEU A 338 8.59 -2.48 -16.47
CA LEU A 338 9.31 -3.65 -15.92
C LEU A 338 9.00 -3.93 -14.44
N ALA A 339 9.43 -5.08 -13.94
CA ALA A 339 9.33 -5.45 -12.53
C ALA A 339 10.71 -5.67 -11.87
N ILE A 340 10.78 -5.46 -10.55
CA ILE A 340 11.93 -5.69 -9.69
C ILE A 340 11.45 -6.45 -8.45
N PHE A 341 11.74 -7.74 -8.37
CA PHE A 341 11.37 -8.62 -7.27
C PHE A 341 12.59 -8.85 -6.37
N GLY A 342 12.57 -8.22 -5.18
CA GLY A 342 13.65 -8.28 -4.19
C GLY A 342 13.74 -9.61 -3.45
N SER A 343 14.84 -9.78 -2.71
CA SER A 343 15.12 -10.96 -1.88
C SER A 343 14.95 -10.67 -0.38
N GLY A 344 14.41 -9.51 -0.02
CA GLY A 344 14.29 -9.05 1.36
C GLY A 344 13.36 -9.94 2.20
N ARG A 345 13.79 -10.24 3.42
CA ARG A 345 13.09 -11.11 4.40
C ARG A 345 13.03 -10.55 5.82
N ILE A 346 13.42 -9.29 5.98
CA ILE A 346 13.44 -8.50 7.21
C ILE A 346 13.59 -7.02 6.85
N ARG A 347 13.24 -6.10 7.76
CA ARG A 347 13.57 -4.67 7.65
C ARG A 347 15.06 -4.45 7.95
N GLY A 348 15.37 -4.45 9.24
CA GLY A 348 16.72 -4.55 9.80
C GLY A 348 16.71 -5.64 10.87
N GLY A 349 17.88 -6.18 11.23
CA GLY A 349 18.00 -7.22 12.25
C GLY A 349 19.20 -7.03 13.17
N PRO A 350 19.20 -7.62 14.38
CA PRO A 350 20.19 -7.35 15.43
C PRO A 350 21.63 -7.77 15.08
N ASP A 351 21.80 -8.64 14.10
CA ASP A 351 23.10 -9.07 13.57
C ASP A 351 23.56 -8.24 12.34
N GLY A 352 22.85 -7.16 11.99
CA GLY A 352 23.11 -6.34 10.80
C GLY A 352 22.46 -6.87 9.51
N ALA A 353 21.40 -7.68 9.63
CA ALA A 353 20.63 -8.18 8.50
C ALA A 353 19.72 -7.08 7.92
N GLU A 354 19.54 -7.07 6.60
CA GLU A 354 18.91 -5.98 5.82
C GLU A 354 18.08 -6.52 4.65
N GLY A 355 17.03 -5.78 4.29
CA GLY A 355 16.13 -6.12 3.18
C GLY A 355 16.42 -5.46 1.82
N GLY A 356 17.41 -4.56 1.73
CA GLY A 356 17.81 -3.85 0.49
C GLY A 356 16.79 -2.84 -0.04
N VAL A 357 17.16 -1.99 -0.99
CA VAL A 357 16.26 -0.98 -1.60
C VAL A 357 16.06 -1.28 -3.09
N GLY A 358 14.85 -1.08 -3.62
CA GLY A 358 14.57 -1.22 -5.05
C GLY A 358 15.31 -0.16 -5.89
N LEU A 359 14.91 1.09 -5.73
CA LEU A 359 15.56 2.25 -6.40
C LEU A 359 16.08 3.22 -5.34
N ASN A 360 17.37 3.57 -5.39
CA ASN A 360 17.97 4.53 -4.45
C ASN A 360 18.85 5.54 -5.17
N GLY A 361 19.36 6.53 -4.43
CA GLY A 361 20.32 7.49 -4.95
C GLY A 361 19.91 8.94 -4.74
N ARG A 362 20.46 9.84 -5.55
CA ARG A 362 20.25 11.30 -5.47
C ARG A 362 19.12 11.78 -6.39
N PHE A 363 18.82 11.02 -7.45
CA PHE A 363 17.79 11.22 -8.48
C PHE A 363 17.90 12.48 -9.34
N GLY A 364 18.44 13.59 -8.82
CA GLY A 364 18.76 14.77 -9.60
C GLY A 364 17.53 15.38 -10.29
N LYS A 365 17.63 15.65 -11.59
CA LYS A 365 16.63 16.35 -12.39
C LYS A 365 16.17 15.51 -13.57
N ASN A 366 14.92 15.70 -14.00
CA ASN A 366 14.34 15.02 -15.16
C ASN A 366 14.29 13.47 -15.07
N THR A 367 14.55 12.90 -13.89
CA THR A 367 14.41 11.47 -13.67
C THR A 367 12.94 11.09 -13.60
N LYS A 368 12.54 10.07 -14.39
CA LYS A 368 11.14 9.66 -14.58
C LYS A 368 11.00 8.15 -14.56
N ILE A 369 10.11 7.63 -13.72
CA ILE A 369 9.93 6.20 -13.53
C ILE A 369 8.44 5.88 -13.71
N SER A 370 8.12 5.02 -14.67
CA SER A 370 6.73 4.81 -15.12
C SER A 370 6.39 3.35 -15.39
N ASN A 371 5.28 2.86 -14.86
CA ASN A 371 4.86 1.45 -15.00
C ASN A 371 5.93 0.49 -14.47
N VAL A 372 6.33 0.66 -13.20
CA VAL A 372 7.31 -0.20 -12.54
C VAL A 372 6.71 -0.90 -11.32
N TRP A 373 6.81 -2.23 -11.29
CA TRP A 373 6.36 -3.07 -10.17
C TRP A 373 7.57 -3.42 -9.28
N ILE A 374 7.50 -3.12 -7.98
CA ILE A 374 8.54 -3.47 -7.00
C ILE A 374 7.94 -4.32 -5.88
N GLU A 375 8.52 -5.48 -5.60
CA GLU A 375 8.14 -6.39 -4.52
C GLU A 375 9.34 -6.68 -3.60
N HIS A 376 9.06 -7.07 -2.35
CA HIS A 376 10.01 -7.74 -1.43
C HIS A 376 11.35 -7.02 -1.17
N ALA A 377 11.38 -5.69 -1.33
CA ALA A 377 12.46 -4.83 -0.88
C ALA A 377 12.21 -4.32 0.56
N ASN A 378 13.26 -3.82 1.24
CA ASN A 378 13.09 -3.00 2.44
C ASN A 378 12.31 -1.73 2.06
N VAL A 379 12.89 -0.88 1.22
CA VAL A 379 12.22 0.30 0.65
C VAL A 379 12.00 0.11 -0.86
N GLY A 380 10.84 0.52 -1.37
CA GLY A 380 10.58 0.53 -2.82
C GLY A 380 11.46 1.55 -3.54
N VAL A 381 11.35 2.83 -3.17
CA VAL A 381 12.17 3.94 -3.69
C VAL A 381 12.64 4.87 -2.55
N TRP A 382 13.94 5.09 -2.43
CA TRP A 382 14.52 6.06 -1.49
C TRP A 382 15.20 7.21 -2.24
N VAL A 383 14.53 8.36 -2.32
CA VAL A 383 14.96 9.53 -3.08
C VAL A 383 15.74 10.49 -2.19
N GLY A 384 17.06 10.40 -2.22
CA GLY A 384 17.98 11.29 -1.53
C GLY A 384 19.18 10.57 -0.91
N ARG A 385 20.29 11.31 -0.80
CA ARG A 385 21.46 10.92 0.00
C ARG A 385 21.90 12.12 0.84
N ASP A 386 22.39 11.87 2.04
CA ASP A 386 22.95 12.92 2.90
C ASP A 386 24.11 13.67 2.22
N HIS A 387 24.15 14.99 2.36
CA HIS A 387 25.22 15.81 1.80
C HIS A 387 26.64 15.38 2.26
N SER A 388 26.75 14.77 3.44
CA SER A 388 28.00 14.22 3.98
C SER A 388 28.48 12.92 3.33
N ASN A 389 27.69 12.29 2.44
CA ASN A 389 28.06 11.06 1.74
C ASN A 389 29.16 11.33 0.69
N ILE A 390 28.85 12.06 -0.38
CA ILE A 390 29.80 12.54 -1.38
C ILE A 390 29.40 13.99 -1.75
N PRO A 391 29.98 15.01 -1.09
CA PRO A 391 29.56 16.42 -1.25
C PRO A 391 29.67 16.96 -2.68
N GLU A 392 30.61 16.44 -3.47
CA GLU A 392 30.82 16.83 -4.87
C GLU A 392 29.68 16.40 -5.80
N LEU A 393 28.90 15.39 -5.40
CA LEU A 393 27.76 14.85 -6.15
C LEU A 393 26.41 15.40 -5.66
N TRP A 394 26.38 16.47 -4.87
CA TRP A 394 25.13 17.03 -4.34
C TRP A 394 24.15 17.47 -5.44
N GLY A 395 23.12 16.67 -5.68
CA GLY A 395 22.05 16.89 -6.63
C GLY A 395 20.73 16.27 -6.14
N PRO A 396 19.99 16.94 -5.24
CA PRO A 396 18.71 16.44 -4.74
C PRO A 396 17.65 16.41 -5.84
N GLY A 397 16.62 15.57 -5.63
CA GLY A 397 15.48 15.42 -6.53
C GLY A 397 14.79 16.76 -6.83
N ASP A 398 14.61 17.08 -8.11
CA ASP A 398 13.88 18.28 -8.55
C ASP A 398 13.15 18.01 -9.87
N GLY A 399 11.81 18.02 -9.80
CA GLY A 399 10.94 17.73 -10.94
C GLY A 399 10.89 16.24 -11.32
N LEU A 400 10.91 15.35 -10.33
CA LEU A 400 10.79 13.90 -10.54
C LEU A 400 9.35 13.51 -10.83
N GLU A 401 9.15 12.50 -11.68
CA GLU A 401 7.82 11.94 -11.99
C GLU A 401 7.82 10.42 -11.79
N PHE A 402 7.01 9.95 -10.83
CA PHE A 402 6.71 8.53 -10.59
C PHE A 402 5.25 8.26 -10.96
N THR A 403 5.00 7.36 -11.90
CA THR A 403 3.65 7.13 -12.46
C THR A 403 3.35 5.66 -12.70
N GLY A 404 2.12 5.20 -12.45
CA GLY A 404 1.77 3.79 -12.68
C GLY A 404 2.58 2.80 -11.84
N MET A 405 3.16 3.23 -10.71
CA MET A 405 3.97 2.37 -9.86
C MET A 405 3.09 1.31 -9.20
N ARG A 406 3.63 0.10 -9.03
CA ARG A 406 3.02 -0.95 -8.21
C ARG A 406 4.02 -1.38 -7.15
N ILE A 407 3.94 -0.81 -5.96
CA ILE A 407 4.87 -1.15 -4.86
C ILE A 407 4.14 -2.04 -3.85
N ARG A 408 4.74 -3.19 -3.55
CA ARG A 408 4.10 -4.27 -2.82
C ARG A 408 5.04 -4.88 -1.79
N ASN A 409 4.46 -5.36 -0.69
CA ASN A 409 5.10 -6.34 0.19
C ASN A 409 6.47 -5.88 0.75
N THR A 410 6.67 -4.57 0.91
CA THR A 410 7.93 -3.98 1.40
C THR A 410 8.08 -4.10 2.92
N TYR A 411 9.31 -4.02 3.44
CA TYR A 411 9.57 -4.10 4.88
C TYR A 411 9.66 -2.73 5.58
N ALA A 412 9.82 -1.67 4.79
CA ALA A 412 9.79 -0.26 5.13
C ALA A 412 8.99 0.50 4.04
N ASP A 413 9.35 1.76 3.79
CA ASP A 413 8.66 2.75 2.96
C ASP A 413 8.34 2.26 1.53
N GLY A 414 7.27 2.81 0.95
CA GLY A 414 6.97 2.65 -0.49
C GLY A 414 7.83 3.58 -1.35
N ILE A 415 7.59 4.90 -1.28
CA ILE A 415 8.46 5.94 -1.84
C ILE A 415 8.71 7.03 -0.78
N ASN A 416 9.98 7.29 -0.45
CA ASN A 416 10.38 8.39 0.44
C ASN A 416 11.14 9.47 -0.33
N PHE A 417 10.63 10.71 -0.30
CA PHE A 417 11.27 11.92 -0.82
C PHE A 417 12.00 12.65 0.30
N THR A 418 13.33 12.61 0.29
CA THR A 418 14.18 13.16 1.35
C THR A 418 15.30 14.08 0.82
N ASN A 419 16.17 14.53 1.72
CA ASN A 419 17.36 15.37 1.49
C ASN A 419 17.14 16.59 0.56
N GLY A 420 16.00 17.28 0.69
CA GLY A 420 15.70 18.48 -0.10
C GLY A 420 15.00 18.22 -1.44
N THR A 421 14.47 17.01 -1.66
CA THR A 421 13.64 16.68 -2.84
C THR A 421 12.48 17.66 -3.00
N SER A 422 12.29 18.17 -4.22
CA SER A 422 11.34 19.25 -4.53
C SER A 422 10.65 19.12 -5.88
N ASN A 423 9.54 19.83 -6.08
CA ASN A 423 8.73 19.87 -7.32
C ASN A 423 8.32 18.48 -7.86
N SER A 424 8.37 17.43 -7.03
CA SER A 424 8.34 16.03 -7.47
C SER A 424 6.98 15.38 -7.22
N THR A 425 6.57 14.49 -8.11
CA THR A 425 5.22 13.91 -8.12
C THR A 425 5.24 12.38 -8.07
N VAL A 426 4.40 11.79 -7.21
CA VAL A 426 3.96 10.39 -7.34
C VAL A 426 2.47 10.39 -7.66
N ALA A 427 2.10 9.79 -8.79
CA ALA A 427 0.72 9.78 -9.27
C ALA A 427 0.27 8.46 -9.89
N ASN A 428 -1.05 8.24 -9.91
CA ASN A 428 -1.71 7.09 -10.53
C ASN A 428 -1.04 5.75 -10.18
N SER A 429 -0.66 5.58 -8.92
CA SER A 429 0.15 4.44 -8.46
C SER A 429 -0.57 3.65 -7.36
N SER A 430 -0.21 2.37 -7.23
CA SER A 430 -0.77 1.44 -6.25
C SER A 430 0.28 0.98 -5.23
N PHE A 431 -0.12 0.99 -3.96
CA PHE A 431 0.68 0.54 -2.82
C PHE A 431 -0.13 -0.48 -2.03
N ARG A 432 0.43 -1.67 -1.77
CA ARG A 432 -0.21 -2.65 -0.88
C ARG A 432 0.82 -3.30 0.05
N ASN A 433 0.50 -3.45 1.33
CA ASN A 433 1.33 -4.20 2.29
C ASN A 433 2.74 -3.59 2.49
N THR A 434 2.87 -2.26 2.62
CA THR A 434 4.15 -1.60 2.94
C THR A 434 4.48 -1.68 4.44
N GLY A 435 5.78 -1.69 4.77
CA GLY A 435 6.28 -1.87 6.14
C GLY A 435 6.80 -0.62 6.83
N ASP A 436 6.67 0.52 6.17
CA ASP A 436 6.57 1.84 6.77
C ASP A 436 5.70 2.69 5.82
N ASP A 437 5.76 4.01 5.95
CA ASP A 437 5.02 4.99 5.14
C ASP A 437 4.97 4.62 3.64
N SER A 438 3.77 4.37 3.08
CA SER A 438 3.69 4.03 1.65
C SER A 438 4.16 5.18 0.76
N LEU A 439 3.88 6.42 1.16
CA LEU A 439 4.45 7.63 0.57
C LEU A 439 4.92 8.58 1.69
N ALA A 440 6.16 9.07 1.62
CA ALA A 440 6.70 10.00 2.61
C ALA A 440 7.40 11.20 1.94
N VAL A 441 7.22 12.39 2.50
CA VAL A 441 8.17 13.50 2.34
C VAL A 441 8.88 13.72 3.67
N TRP A 442 10.18 13.43 3.74
CA TRP A 442 11.01 13.81 4.88
C TRP A 442 11.86 15.02 4.51
N ALA A 443 11.56 16.20 5.07
CA ALA A 443 12.40 17.38 4.90
C ALA A 443 13.67 17.26 5.77
N SER A 444 14.50 16.24 5.49
CA SER A 444 15.72 15.92 6.21
C SER A 444 16.64 17.13 6.32
N ARG A 445 17.27 17.28 7.49
CA ARG A 445 18.24 18.34 7.78
C ARG A 445 19.64 18.07 7.21
N TYR A 446 19.90 16.88 6.66
CA TYR A 446 21.21 16.44 6.19
C TYR A 446 21.47 16.88 4.74
N VAL A 447 21.27 18.18 4.51
CA VAL A 447 21.37 18.88 3.23
C VAL A 447 22.59 19.82 3.20
N LYS A 448 22.85 20.44 2.06
CA LYS A 448 24.04 21.30 1.87
C LYS A 448 23.91 22.67 2.53
N ASP A 449 22.76 23.33 2.40
CA ASP A 449 22.38 24.49 3.21
C ASP A 449 20.93 24.35 3.73
N PRO A 450 20.74 24.04 5.03
CA PRO A 450 19.43 23.96 5.69
C PRO A 450 18.55 25.22 5.60
N ALA A 451 19.06 26.36 5.11
CA ALA A 451 18.28 27.57 4.88
C ALA A 451 17.76 27.71 3.44
N THR A 452 18.17 26.86 2.50
CA THR A 452 17.69 26.87 1.10
C THR A 452 17.25 25.52 0.58
N ASP A 453 17.87 24.44 1.03
CA ASP A 453 17.67 23.08 0.48
C ASP A 453 16.54 22.35 1.24
N ILE A 454 15.41 23.04 1.42
CA ILE A 454 14.23 22.56 2.14
C ILE A 454 13.35 21.81 1.12
N GLY A 455 12.98 20.56 1.42
CA GLY A 455 12.12 19.77 0.52
C GLY A 455 10.74 20.41 0.36
N SER A 456 10.30 20.61 -0.89
CA SER A 456 9.16 21.48 -1.18
C SER A 456 8.33 21.15 -2.42
N ASP A 457 7.09 21.61 -2.43
CA ASP A 457 6.22 21.64 -3.62
C ASP A 457 6.00 20.23 -4.24
N ASN A 458 6.14 19.19 -3.42
CA ASN A 458 5.97 17.80 -3.82
C ASN A 458 4.49 17.39 -3.79
N THR A 459 4.06 16.53 -4.71
CA THR A 459 2.65 16.16 -4.89
C THR A 459 2.47 14.64 -4.89
N PHE A 460 1.59 14.16 -4.01
CA PHE A 460 1.07 12.80 -4.02
C PHE A 460 -0.40 12.86 -4.46
N THR A 461 -0.68 12.50 -5.72
CA THR A 461 -2.01 12.72 -6.34
C THR A 461 -2.56 11.46 -7.02
N HIS A 462 -3.83 11.10 -6.80
CA HIS A 462 -4.48 9.95 -7.44
C HIS A 462 -3.75 8.60 -7.17
N ASN A 463 -3.38 8.30 -5.92
CA ASN A 463 -2.78 7.00 -5.56
C ASN A 463 -3.76 6.13 -4.76
N THR A 464 -3.70 4.81 -4.97
CA THR A 464 -4.45 3.82 -4.19
C THR A 464 -3.51 3.10 -3.23
N ILE A 465 -3.69 3.30 -1.93
CA ILE A 465 -2.87 2.76 -0.86
C ILE A 465 -3.73 1.85 -0.01
N GLN A 466 -3.31 0.60 0.18
CA GLN A 466 -4.04 -0.40 0.95
C GLN A 466 -3.10 -1.09 1.93
N LEU A 467 -3.57 -1.36 3.14
CA LEU A 467 -2.94 -2.32 4.07
C LEU A 467 -1.47 -2.03 4.45
N PRO A 468 -0.99 -0.79 4.71
CA PRO A 468 0.32 -0.61 5.37
C PRO A 468 0.36 -1.39 6.68
N TRP A 469 1.22 -2.42 6.76
CA TRP A 469 1.33 -3.29 7.94
C TRP A 469 2.06 -2.59 9.10
N ARG A 470 2.69 -1.46 8.81
CA ARG A 470 3.31 -0.53 9.75
C ARG A 470 3.31 0.89 9.19
N ALA A 471 3.17 1.87 10.09
CA ALA A 471 3.20 3.30 9.80
C ALA A 471 2.11 3.76 8.80
N ASN A 472 2.32 4.88 8.13
CA ASN A 472 1.22 5.63 7.51
C ASN A 472 0.88 5.16 6.10
N GLY A 473 -0.31 5.54 5.62
CA GLY A 473 -0.55 5.60 4.18
C GLY A 473 0.32 6.68 3.53
N ILE A 474 0.20 7.93 4.01
CA ILE A 474 0.99 9.07 3.53
C ILE A 474 1.52 9.89 4.72
N ALA A 475 2.80 10.25 4.70
CA ALA A 475 3.41 11.10 5.72
C ALA A 475 4.13 12.33 5.14
N VAL A 476 4.13 13.43 5.89
CA VAL A 476 4.97 14.61 5.64
C VAL A 476 5.62 15.04 6.94
N TYR A 477 6.95 15.08 6.92
CA TYR A 477 7.80 15.50 8.03
C TYR A 477 8.51 16.81 7.62
N GLY A 478 7.84 17.95 7.81
CA GLY A 478 8.36 19.28 7.49
C GLY A 478 8.24 19.71 6.02
N GLY A 479 8.98 20.76 5.65
CA GLY A 479 8.99 21.32 4.29
C GLY A 479 7.91 22.39 4.03
N HIS A 480 7.65 22.70 2.76
CA HIS A 480 6.59 23.64 2.36
C HIS A 480 6.00 23.36 0.97
N GLY A 481 4.73 23.71 0.74
CA GLY A 481 4.06 23.56 -0.56
C GLY A 481 3.63 22.11 -0.89
N ASN A 482 3.87 21.17 0.02
CA ASN A 482 3.57 19.76 -0.20
C ASN A 482 2.04 19.52 -0.28
N THR A 483 1.61 18.71 -1.25
CA THR A 483 0.20 18.46 -1.55
C THR A 483 -0.10 16.95 -1.57
N ILE A 484 -1.16 16.57 -0.85
CA ILE A 484 -1.70 15.21 -0.76
C ILE A 484 -3.15 15.26 -1.23
N GLU A 485 -3.43 14.84 -2.47
CA GLU A 485 -4.76 15.01 -3.05
C GLU A 485 -5.31 13.83 -3.84
N ASN A 486 -6.64 13.69 -3.90
CA ASN A 486 -7.34 12.69 -4.71
C ASN A 486 -6.91 11.22 -4.41
N ASN A 487 -6.25 10.94 -3.29
CA ASN A 487 -5.78 9.59 -2.95
C ASN A 487 -6.89 8.76 -2.28
N LEU A 488 -6.83 7.45 -2.48
CA LEU A 488 -7.64 6.45 -1.79
C LEU A 488 -6.72 5.67 -0.83
N ILE A 489 -6.99 5.71 0.47
CA ILE A 489 -6.18 5.07 1.50
C ILE A 489 -7.06 4.15 2.34
N SER A 490 -6.71 2.87 2.46
CA SER A 490 -7.45 1.93 3.30
C SER A 490 -6.60 1.04 4.20
N ASP A 491 -7.20 0.62 5.31
CA ASP A 491 -6.76 -0.51 6.13
C ASP A 491 -5.36 -0.40 6.74
N THR A 492 -4.92 0.81 7.11
CA THR A 492 -3.63 1.02 7.82
C THR A 492 -3.63 0.30 9.17
N MET A 493 -2.51 -0.33 9.51
CA MET A 493 -2.48 -1.29 10.62
C MET A 493 -2.53 -0.64 12.00
N ASN A 494 -1.61 0.28 12.28
CA ASN A 494 -1.29 0.77 13.61
C ASN A 494 -1.10 2.30 13.68
N TYR A 495 -1.25 2.97 12.55
CA TYR A 495 -0.94 4.37 12.31
C TYR A 495 -1.98 5.02 11.39
N PRO A 496 -1.98 6.35 11.24
CA PRO A 496 -2.88 7.12 10.38
C PRO A 496 -2.93 6.71 8.90
N GLY A 497 -4.00 7.10 8.23
CA GLY A 497 -4.03 7.21 6.78
C GLY A 497 -3.13 8.34 6.29
N ILE A 498 -3.19 9.51 6.94
CA ILE A 498 -2.31 10.65 6.65
C ILE A 498 -1.72 11.24 7.94
N MET A 499 -0.41 11.50 7.97
CA MET A 499 0.28 12.10 9.13
C MET A 499 1.15 13.31 8.75
N LEU A 500 1.01 14.39 9.54
CA LEU A 500 1.91 15.53 9.53
C LEU A 500 2.64 15.58 10.87
N ALA A 501 3.98 15.48 10.89
CA ALA A 501 4.72 15.34 12.15
C ALA A 501 6.12 15.99 12.18
N THR A 502 6.66 16.22 13.39
CA THR A 502 7.98 16.86 13.61
C THR A 502 8.89 16.09 14.56
N ASP A 503 8.68 14.78 14.67
CA ASP A 503 9.45 13.79 15.44
C ASP A 503 10.73 13.30 14.73
N HIS A 504 10.75 13.26 13.40
CA HIS A 504 11.91 12.85 12.59
C HIS A 504 12.97 13.96 12.35
N ASP A 505 13.17 14.85 13.34
CA ASP A 505 14.07 16.03 13.31
C ASP A 505 14.11 16.82 11.96
N PRO A 506 12.96 17.16 11.35
CA PRO A 506 12.93 17.75 10.01
C PRO A 506 13.23 19.25 10.01
N LEU A 507 13.51 19.79 8.83
CA LEU A 507 13.45 21.22 8.56
C LEU A 507 11.99 21.72 8.72
N PRO A 508 11.76 22.95 9.22
CA PRO A 508 10.44 23.35 9.71
C PRO A 508 9.33 23.34 8.66
N PHE A 509 8.09 23.06 9.10
CA PHE A 509 6.90 23.35 8.28
C PHE A 509 6.78 24.84 8.01
N SER A 510 6.56 25.20 6.75
CA SER A 510 6.22 26.56 6.32
C SER A 510 5.36 26.54 5.05
N GLY A 511 4.98 27.72 4.54
CA GLY A 511 4.09 27.81 3.36
C GLY A 511 2.69 27.24 3.65
N GLU A 512 2.12 26.55 2.67
CA GLU A 512 0.92 25.72 2.82
C GLU A 512 1.32 24.24 2.80
N THR A 513 0.59 23.38 3.51
CA THR A 513 0.55 21.93 3.27
C THR A 513 -0.90 21.53 3.07
N LEU A 514 -1.22 21.00 1.89
CA LEU A 514 -2.58 20.77 1.43
C LEU A 514 -2.95 19.29 1.48
N ILE A 515 -4.05 18.97 2.16
CA ILE A 515 -4.72 17.66 2.13
C ILE A 515 -6.10 17.88 1.49
N ALA A 516 -6.32 17.41 0.26
CA ALA A 516 -7.52 17.74 -0.53
C ALA A 516 -8.17 16.52 -1.21
N ASN A 517 -9.49 16.36 -1.09
CA ASN A 517 -10.25 15.33 -1.81
C ASN A 517 -9.70 13.89 -1.64
N ASN A 518 -9.19 13.51 -0.47
CA ASN A 518 -8.78 12.12 -0.22
C ASN A 518 -9.97 11.29 0.30
N GLY A 519 -9.89 9.96 0.21
CA GLY A 519 -10.81 9.02 0.83
C GLY A 519 -10.06 8.07 1.76
N LEU A 520 -10.37 8.09 3.06
CA LEU A 520 -9.67 7.32 4.09
C LEU A 520 -10.64 6.32 4.74
N TYR A 521 -10.45 5.03 4.47
CA TYR A 521 -11.37 3.97 4.91
C TYR A 521 -10.68 3.01 5.88
N ARG A 522 -11.21 2.82 7.08
CA ARG A 522 -10.63 1.89 8.08
C ARG A 522 -9.16 2.19 8.42
N THR A 523 -8.80 3.46 8.49
CA THR A 523 -7.43 3.91 8.84
C THR A 523 -7.34 4.39 10.28
N GLY A 524 -6.11 4.62 10.76
CA GLY A 524 -5.80 4.81 12.17
C GLY A 524 -5.65 3.46 12.91
N GLY A 525 -5.06 3.49 14.10
CA GLY A 525 -4.74 2.30 14.89
C GLY A 525 -4.03 2.63 16.19
N ALA A 526 -3.44 1.63 16.84
CA ALA A 526 -2.69 1.82 18.09
C ALA A 526 -1.27 1.24 18.00
N PHE A 527 -0.34 1.87 18.71
CA PHE A 527 1.08 1.52 18.73
C PHE A 527 1.74 1.83 20.08
N TRP A 528 3.02 1.50 20.23
CA TRP A 528 3.81 1.63 21.46
C TRP A 528 3.23 0.82 22.63
N GLY A 529 2.99 -0.47 22.40
CA GLY A 529 2.34 -1.38 23.34
C GLY A 529 0.86 -1.04 23.55
N GLU A 530 0.16 -0.70 22.46
CA GLU A 530 -1.20 -0.16 22.42
C GLU A 530 -1.44 1.13 23.25
N ALA A 531 -0.37 1.77 23.75
CA ALA A 531 -0.46 2.92 24.65
C ALA A 531 -0.59 4.28 23.93
N GLN A 532 -0.47 4.31 22.60
CA GLN A 532 -0.73 5.49 21.78
C GLN A 532 -1.69 5.17 20.64
N GLU A 533 -2.83 5.84 20.65
CA GLU A 533 -3.91 5.73 19.67
C GLU A 533 -3.75 6.81 18.60
N PHE A 534 -4.08 6.50 17.35
CA PHE A 534 -3.88 7.36 16.18
C PHE A 534 -5.15 7.42 15.32
N GLY A 535 -5.58 8.64 14.99
CA GLY A 535 -6.71 8.88 14.09
C GLY A 535 -6.36 8.77 12.61
N ALA A 536 -7.39 8.70 11.75
CA ALA A 536 -7.25 8.57 10.31
C ALA A 536 -6.39 9.68 9.67
N ILE A 537 -6.56 10.93 10.09
CA ILE A 537 -5.60 12.01 9.88
C ILE A 537 -5.01 12.42 11.23
N THR A 538 -3.69 12.49 11.35
CA THR A 538 -3.02 12.91 12.60
C THR A 538 -2.04 14.05 12.36
N ILE A 539 -2.11 15.06 13.22
CA ILE A 539 -1.18 16.20 13.25
C ILE A 539 -0.42 16.16 14.59
N PHE A 540 0.89 15.87 14.52
CA PHE A 540 1.75 15.64 15.68
C PHE A 540 2.94 16.62 15.72
N PRO A 541 2.75 17.83 16.31
CA PRO A 541 3.83 18.81 16.48
C PRO A 541 4.77 18.39 17.63
N ALA A 542 5.45 17.26 17.46
CA ALA A 542 6.23 16.56 18.47
C ALA A 542 7.36 17.42 19.06
N GLY A 543 8.07 18.18 18.22
CA GLY A 543 9.15 19.09 18.63
C GLY A 543 8.98 20.51 18.13
N GLN A 544 8.58 20.67 16.86
CA GLN A 544 8.41 21.95 16.17
C GLN A 544 6.94 22.18 15.78
N ASP A 545 6.57 23.45 15.56
CA ASP A 545 5.23 23.82 15.11
C ASP A 545 4.93 23.31 13.70
N ILE A 546 3.66 22.93 13.46
CA ILE A 546 3.15 22.51 12.14
C ILE A 546 2.19 23.60 11.68
N THR A 547 2.62 24.42 10.71
CA THR A 547 1.91 25.64 10.30
C THR A 547 1.41 25.55 8.87
N GLY A 548 0.33 26.29 8.55
CA GLY A 548 -0.17 26.40 7.18
C GLY A 548 -0.92 25.15 6.65
N VAL A 549 -1.54 24.36 7.53
CA VAL A 549 -2.26 23.15 7.14
C VAL A 549 -3.67 23.47 6.65
N THR A 550 -3.98 23.05 5.42
CA THR A 550 -5.32 23.07 4.84
C THR A 550 -5.81 21.64 4.62
N ILE A 551 -6.91 21.25 5.25
CA ILE A 551 -7.62 19.98 5.00
C ILE A 551 -8.97 20.30 4.35
N ARG A 552 -9.25 19.74 3.17
CA ARG A 552 -10.53 19.98 2.49
C ARG A 552 -11.07 18.81 1.68
N ASP A 553 -12.39 18.83 1.48
CA ASP A 553 -13.13 17.98 0.54
C ASP A 553 -12.91 16.46 0.72
N THR A 554 -12.38 16.06 1.89
CA THR A 554 -11.83 14.72 2.19
C THR A 554 -12.84 13.95 3.04
N ASP A 555 -13.04 12.68 2.71
CA ASP A 555 -13.94 11.80 3.45
C ASP A 555 -13.16 10.77 4.27
N ILE A 556 -13.61 10.54 5.50
CA ILE A 556 -13.08 9.56 6.45
C ILE A 556 -14.23 8.64 6.86
N GLU A 557 -14.05 7.32 6.76
CA GLU A 557 -15.07 6.32 7.09
C GLU A 557 -14.46 5.16 7.90
N ASP A 558 -15.18 4.71 8.93
CA ASP A 558 -14.87 3.50 9.71
C ASP A 558 -13.49 3.57 10.42
N SER A 559 -13.08 4.77 10.89
CA SER A 559 -11.76 4.99 11.49
C SER A 559 -11.59 4.19 12.79
N THR A 560 -10.42 3.57 12.98
CA THR A 560 -10.18 2.68 14.13
C THR A 560 -10.29 3.45 15.45
N TYR A 561 -9.70 4.64 15.48
CA TYR A 561 -9.82 5.63 16.54
C TYR A 561 -10.39 6.92 15.93
N ASP A 562 -9.80 8.09 16.22
CA ASP A 562 -10.34 9.38 15.78
C ASP A 562 -10.42 9.54 14.26
N GLY A 563 -11.28 10.45 13.81
CA GLY A 563 -11.24 10.95 12.42
C GLY A 563 -10.00 11.85 12.20
N ILE A 564 -9.98 13.03 12.85
CA ILE A 564 -8.84 13.95 12.82
C ILE A 564 -8.27 14.15 14.24
N GLN A 565 -7.02 13.76 14.47
CA GLN A 565 -6.34 13.82 15.76
C GLN A 565 -5.27 14.92 15.80
N PHE A 566 -5.42 15.90 16.70
CA PHE A 566 -4.36 16.83 17.09
C PHE A 566 -3.65 16.29 18.34
N LYS A 567 -2.47 15.69 18.15
CA LYS A 567 -1.68 15.14 19.27
C LYS A 567 -1.04 16.24 20.13
N ASN A 568 -0.73 15.90 21.38
CA ASN A 568 0.10 16.76 22.22
C ASN A 568 1.58 16.70 21.77
N GLY A 569 2.39 17.71 22.15
CA GLY A 569 3.78 17.80 21.66
C GLY A 569 4.52 19.06 22.08
N GLY A 570 5.78 19.16 21.66
CA GLY A 570 6.70 20.28 21.91
C GLY A 570 6.38 21.56 21.13
N GLY A 571 5.74 21.44 19.96
CA GLY A 571 5.20 22.54 19.17
C GLY A 571 3.68 22.74 19.32
N ALA A 572 3.10 23.45 18.36
CA ALA A 572 1.68 23.70 18.18
C ALA A 572 1.26 23.51 16.71
N ALA A 573 -0.04 23.33 16.46
CA ALA A 573 -0.63 23.34 15.12
C ALA A 573 -1.60 24.54 14.98
N PRO A 574 -1.10 25.77 14.72
CA PRO A 574 -1.93 26.97 14.63
C PRO A 574 -2.69 27.06 13.31
N ASP A 575 -3.91 27.59 13.42
CA ASP A 575 -4.76 28.10 12.35
C ASP A 575 -5.04 27.12 11.19
N VAL A 576 -5.20 25.84 11.53
CA VAL A 576 -5.54 24.75 10.61
C VAL A 576 -6.94 24.97 10.01
N ALA A 577 -7.03 25.04 8.69
CA ALA A 577 -8.30 25.16 7.98
C ALA A 577 -8.87 23.77 7.68
N ILE A 578 -10.13 23.52 8.05
CA ILE A 578 -10.82 22.26 7.75
C ILE A 578 -12.16 22.60 7.08
N SER A 579 -12.31 22.27 5.79
CA SER A 579 -13.49 22.66 5.00
C SER A 579 -14.09 21.54 4.14
N GLY A 580 -15.38 21.27 4.24
CA GLY A 580 -16.07 20.27 3.39
C GLY A 580 -15.63 18.82 3.65
N VAL A 581 -15.19 18.52 4.87
CA VAL A 581 -14.74 17.17 5.28
C VAL A 581 -15.91 16.36 5.84
N THR A 582 -16.01 15.09 5.47
CA THR A 582 -16.95 14.12 6.06
C THR A 582 -16.21 13.16 6.97
N ILE A 583 -16.76 12.86 8.14
CA ILE A 583 -16.25 11.85 9.08
C ILE A 583 -17.40 10.93 9.52
N ALA A 584 -17.32 9.66 9.15
CA ALA A 584 -18.27 8.62 9.53
C ALA A 584 -17.59 7.55 10.39
N ASP A 585 -18.27 7.16 11.47
CA ASP A 585 -18.03 5.96 12.27
C ASP A 585 -16.58 5.83 12.82
N SER A 586 -16.23 6.75 13.72
CA SER A 586 -14.97 6.68 14.50
C SER A 586 -15.12 5.70 15.68
N ASN A 587 -14.78 4.43 15.46
CA ASN A 587 -15.21 3.30 16.30
C ASN A 587 -14.76 3.36 17.76
N ASN A 588 -13.52 3.81 18.03
CA ASN A 588 -12.95 3.89 19.38
C ASN A 588 -12.47 5.31 19.73
N GLY A 589 -13.02 6.36 19.12
CA GLY A 589 -12.56 7.73 19.33
C GLY A 589 -13.56 8.81 18.93
N ALA A 590 -13.07 10.03 18.76
CA ALA A 590 -13.85 11.21 18.41
C ALA A 590 -13.79 11.53 16.91
N GLY A 591 -14.77 12.26 16.37
CA GLY A 591 -14.71 12.72 14.99
C GLY A 591 -13.51 13.65 14.76
N ILE A 592 -13.32 14.61 15.68
CA ILE A 592 -12.11 15.43 15.81
C ILE A 592 -11.66 15.45 17.27
N LEU A 593 -10.44 14.99 17.56
CA LEU A 593 -9.84 15.00 18.90
C LEU A 593 -8.72 16.04 19.00
N ALA A 594 -8.73 16.84 20.07
CA ALA A 594 -7.57 17.63 20.50
C ALA A 594 -7.07 17.16 21.86
N GLN A 595 -5.91 16.48 21.86
CA GLN A 595 -5.37 15.79 23.02
C GLN A 595 -4.95 16.72 24.19
N GLY A 596 -4.81 16.13 25.38
CA GLY A 596 -4.41 16.80 26.61
C GLY A 596 -3.01 17.38 26.48
N GLY A 597 -2.92 18.72 26.45
CA GLY A 597 -1.68 19.46 26.20
C GLY A 597 -1.42 19.85 24.74
N ALA A 598 -2.30 19.49 23.79
CA ALA A 598 -2.25 20.03 22.43
C ALA A 598 -2.43 21.56 22.42
N ARG A 599 -1.82 22.23 21.44
CA ARG A 599 -1.76 23.69 21.31
C ARG A 599 -1.96 24.09 19.86
N GLY A 600 -2.65 25.21 19.62
CA GLY A 600 -2.96 25.68 18.28
C GLY A 600 -4.45 25.99 18.11
N SER A 601 -4.91 25.98 16.87
CA SER A 601 -6.25 26.39 16.46
C SER A 601 -6.69 25.63 15.21
N ALA A 602 -7.99 25.33 15.12
CA ALA A 602 -8.62 24.85 13.90
C ALA A 602 -9.93 25.60 13.62
N THR A 603 -10.26 25.77 12.34
CA THR A 603 -11.52 26.38 11.89
C THR A 603 -12.27 25.42 11.00
N LEU A 604 -13.45 24.98 11.45
CA LEU A 604 -14.34 24.05 10.75
C LEU A 604 -15.35 24.82 9.90
N THR A 605 -15.44 24.49 8.61
CA THR A 605 -16.44 25.03 7.66
C THR A 605 -17.10 23.89 6.91
N ASP A 606 -18.43 23.79 6.93
CA ASP A 606 -19.18 22.75 6.19
C ASP A 606 -18.70 21.30 6.44
N VAL A 607 -18.15 21.03 7.62
CA VAL A 607 -17.70 19.69 8.07
C VAL A 607 -18.89 18.88 8.54
N THR A 608 -19.00 17.61 8.13
CA THR A 608 -20.05 16.68 8.56
C THR A 608 -19.44 15.56 9.40
N ILE A 609 -20.05 15.25 10.55
CA ILE A 609 -19.56 14.19 11.45
C ILE A 609 -20.75 13.34 11.92
N SER A 610 -20.59 12.01 11.95
CA SER A 610 -21.56 11.05 12.48
C SER A 610 -20.90 9.77 12.96
N GLY A 611 -21.46 9.12 13.97
CA GLY A 611 -21.08 7.75 14.39
C GLY A 611 -19.88 7.63 15.34
N SER A 612 -19.11 8.69 15.55
CA SER A 612 -17.93 8.69 16.45
C SER A 612 -18.29 8.36 17.91
N ALA A 613 -17.60 7.38 18.49
CA ALA A 613 -17.92 6.80 19.80
C ALA A 613 -17.81 7.79 20.99
N ASP A 614 -16.77 8.62 21.01
CA ASP A 614 -16.58 9.65 22.06
C ASP A 614 -17.23 11.00 21.70
N GLY A 615 -17.82 11.09 20.50
CA GLY A 615 -18.57 12.24 20.01
C GLY A 615 -17.86 13.07 18.93
N ASP A 616 -18.61 14.01 18.33
CA ASP A 616 -18.22 14.67 17.08
C ASP A 616 -16.90 15.47 17.20
N VAL A 617 -16.74 16.23 18.28
CA VAL A 617 -15.58 17.11 18.52
C VAL A 617 -15.24 17.08 20.01
N VAL A 618 -14.07 16.56 20.35
CA VAL A 618 -13.59 16.38 21.72
C VAL A 618 -12.31 17.19 21.95
N ILE A 619 -12.27 17.95 23.05
CA ILE A 619 -11.09 18.68 23.52
C ILE A 619 -10.77 18.18 24.93
N GLU A 620 -9.64 17.49 25.08
CA GLU A 620 -9.31 16.82 26.34
C GLU A 620 -8.95 17.80 27.48
N PRO A 621 -9.17 17.40 28.76
CA PRO A 621 -8.75 18.18 29.91
C PRO A 621 -7.25 18.53 29.89
N GLY A 622 -6.94 19.82 29.86
CA GLY A 622 -5.56 20.33 29.83
C GLY A 622 -5.04 20.65 28.43
N SER A 623 -5.80 20.37 27.37
CA SER A 623 -5.57 20.95 26.05
C SER A 623 -5.70 22.49 26.09
N GLN A 624 -4.92 23.17 25.26
CA GLN A 624 -5.03 24.61 24.99
C GLN A 624 -5.52 24.89 23.57
N PHE A 625 -5.79 23.83 22.81
CA PHE A 625 -6.23 23.89 21.42
C PHE A 625 -7.62 24.54 21.30
N GLN A 626 -7.83 25.34 20.25
CA GLN A 626 -9.10 26.05 20.03
C GLN A 626 -9.73 25.62 18.70
N ILE A 627 -10.83 24.87 18.77
CA ILE A 627 -11.65 24.54 17.61
C ILE A 627 -12.77 25.58 17.49
N THR A 628 -12.93 26.17 16.30
CA THR A 628 -13.95 27.18 16.00
C THR A 628 -14.74 26.78 14.76
N GLY A 629 -15.95 27.33 14.60
CA GLY A 629 -16.97 26.75 13.72
C GLY A 629 -17.70 25.60 14.41
N GLY A 630 -18.14 24.60 13.65
CA GLY A 630 -18.77 23.38 14.18
C GLY A 630 -19.38 22.51 13.08
N PRO A 631 -19.70 21.23 13.36
CA PRO A 631 -20.28 20.33 12.36
C PRO A 631 -21.66 20.79 11.85
N ALA A 632 -21.93 20.51 10.58
CA ALA A 632 -23.14 20.89 9.86
C ALA A 632 -24.34 20.01 10.25
N GLY A 633 -24.94 20.30 11.41
CA GLY A 633 -26.36 19.99 11.65
C GLY A 633 -26.69 18.59 12.21
N VAL A 634 -26.06 18.17 13.30
CA VAL A 634 -26.58 17.03 14.09
C VAL A 634 -27.92 17.42 14.74
N THR A 635 -29.01 16.80 14.27
CA THR A 635 -30.31 16.85 14.96
C THR A 635 -30.24 15.90 16.16
N PRO A 636 -30.47 16.37 17.41
CA PRO A 636 -30.34 15.50 18.57
C PRO A 636 -31.42 14.41 18.58
N LEU A 637 -30.98 13.16 18.40
CA LEU A 637 -31.76 11.96 18.72
C LEU A 637 -32.08 11.94 20.23
N ARG A 638 -33.19 11.28 20.60
CA ARG A 638 -33.84 11.35 21.92
C ARG A 638 -33.99 10.00 22.58
#